data_AF-A0A6G0UG43-F1
#
_entry.id   AF-A0A6G0UG43-F1
#
_cell.length_a   1.000
_cell.length_b   1.000
_cell.length_c   1.000
_cell.angle_alpha   90.00
_cell.angle_beta   90.00
_cell.angle_gamma   90.00
#
_symmetry.space_group_name_H-M   'P 1'
#
loop_
_entity.id
_entity.type
_entity.pdbx_description
1 polymer ?
#
loop_
_entity_poly.entity_id
_entity_poly.type
_entity_poly.pdbx_seq_one_letter_code
_entity_poly.pdbx_strand_id
1 'polypeptide(L)'
;MEPLNGLLPEQPPPLAVSGFTFDPRNLEIKTKSVEQTLVPLVTQISSLVNFKENVISGNRPKSERALRAAMKIGTSLAAAVERFATVGETIADENPDIQPEMYDACSEARLAGASIANLNSALIEDNGIGMSVDKGQLVRVSRQLLSSVTRVLLLADRVVVKHILRAEDKIAFSLTKLENTSNFTEFVKIFTEFGGEMVQLAHRSGERQHDLKSEKRKSQIVVARSNLERLTMLLLTSSKTLLRHPESKSARQCRDGVFHQIRQCLELVSICVTDGVMPIEAGRYSADSDAVFGPLDIGIQLTANVSIKQLMEMLEMVRMTSAIGPSTRERLITALSSLNEMTQDFTESSFTLVHHREQILDFLEECRFEMSNLITPEQNPGMEDNFSQDSLEVTVERLNRRLKDLQRQLQVVAMDQVSTIFRTNEDQNVLSSIKTCSISGDIDGVEKYLEKFREHAEHVQDVCRLLHHISMTDGLHVATGHAERNLRALAPLTLLAGQTLCVHPSSRIARENLEVFCDTWSQNINDLSKLAKELDAAASGRVAAEKQAYMSLPRPGCSSFGGLPSTSLQNLPYVDQTPKESSSMTNSQSSSGYCTNSLKSSPQSSAFVKYEKPGLFSKPLEALQNNKGSKVLQANQGEKVLRADEGNKVLQAGQADKRLPKTVPLADEENSSKHGMTSKPTKPITLDVEDQQKIAKVGLEMKLLTAEVETEAEKWDEYAENSIVKRAKAMSSMSYNMYLFTKGDGPLKTTHDLFTQAEFFAEQANKMYRTVREFAFEVPGSPEKNELQNILEKIPYHCQQLQVLVKSPTVGKSATFSKVDSVISETKSLMNQIAKLVTACFVCATKFEIEFRGTSVSRGALNDEYPQRNSRESTLWRRTPSIRRTIPPQLHLSSSDNL
;
A
#
# COMPACT_ATOMS: atom_id res chain seq x y z
N MET A 1 -31.33 13.05 -72.99
CA MET A 1 -29.91 13.23 -73.36
C MET A 1 -29.08 12.66 -72.23
N GLU A 2 -28.04 11.91 -72.58
CA GLU A 2 -26.89 11.41 -71.80
C GLU A 2 -27.08 10.83 -70.36
N PRO A 3 -26.46 9.66 -70.06
CA PRO A 3 -26.47 9.07 -68.73
C PRO A 3 -25.29 9.55 -67.87
N LEU A 4 -25.50 9.70 -66.56
CA LEU A 4 -24.44 9.90 -65.58
C LEU A 4 -23.88 8.55 -65.12
N ASN A 5 -22.56 8.37 -65.25
CA ASN A 5 -21.84 7.16 -64.85
C ASN A 5 -21.90 6.93 -63.34
N GLY A 6 -21.93 5.64 -62.96
CA GLY A 6 -21.93 5.24 -61.56
C GLY A 6 -20.55 5.33 -60.89
N LEU A 7 -20.57 5.57 -59.58
CA LEU A 7 -19.49 5.27 -58.65
C LEU A 7 -20.07 4.40 -57.55
N LEU A 8 -19.60 3.14 -57.47
CA LEU A 8 -19.78 2.31 -56.28
C LEU A 8 -18.96 2.91 -55.13
N PRO A 9 -19.42 2.84 -53.88
CA PRO A 9 -18.56 3.13 -52.74
C PRO A 9 -17.42 2.11 -52.70
N GLU A 10 -16.18 2.58 -52.53
CA GLU A 10 -15.03 1.71 -52.31
C GLU A 10 -15.26 0.82 -51.09
N GLN A 11 -14.91 -0.46 -51.21
CA GLN A 11 -14.73 -1.30 -50.02
C GLN A 11 -13.57 -0.72 -49.21
N PRO A 12 -13.69 -0.60 -47.87
CA PRO A 12 -12.54 -0.24 -47.05
C PRO A 12 -11.44 -1.29 -47.25
N PRO A 13 -10.16 -0.89 -47.33
CA PRO A 13 -9.07 -1.84 -47.49
C PRO A 13 -9.08 -2.84 -46.33
N PRO A 14 -8.72 -4.12 -46.57
CA PRO A 14 -8.63 -5.09 -45.49
C PRO A 14 -7.64 -4.56 -44.46
N LEU A 15 -8.11 -4.42 -43.21
CA LEU A 15 -7.29 -3.99 -42.09
C LEU A 15 -6.10 -4.93 -41.99
N ALA A 16 -4.92 -4.43 -42.38
CA ALA A 16 -3.68 -5.16 -42.20
C ALA A 16 -3.54 -5.43 -40.70
N VAL A 17 -3.51 -6.72 -40.33
CA VAL A 17 -3.25 -7.14 -38.96
C VAL A 17 -1.84 -6.69 -38.62
N SER A 18 -1.75 -5.54 -37.94
CA SER A 18 -0.48 -4.95 -37.55
C SER A 18 0.13 -5.86 -36.48
N GLY A 19 1.07 -6.71 -36.90
CA GLY A 19 1.87 -7.51 -35.97
C GLY A 19 2.61 -6.58 -35.02
N PHE A 20 2.11 -6.44 -33.80
CA PHE A 20 2.68 -5.55 -32.81
C PHE A 20 4.01 -6.12 -32.31
N THR A 21 5.11 -5.57 -32.80
CA THR A 21 6.44 -5.82 -32.26
C THR A 21 6.51 -5.31 -30.82
N PHE A 22 6.65 -6.24 -29.88
CA PHE A 22 6.98 -6.02 -28.47
C PHE A 22 8.09 -4.96 -28.32
N ASP A 23 7.84 -3.85 -27.61
CA ASP A 23 8.88 -2.81 -27.37
C ASP A 23 9.66 -3.11 -26.08
N PRO A 24 10.92 -3.57 -26.17
CA PRO A 24 11.74 -3.91 -25.01
C PRO A 24 12.19 -2.70 -24.19
N ARG A 25 11.79 -1.46 -24.54
CA ARG A 25 12.12 -0.25 -23.78
C ARG A 25 11.11 0.12 -22.70
N ASN A 26 9.93 -0.51 -22.67
CA ASN A 26 8.86 -0.18 -21.72
C ASN A 26 8.43 -1.40 -20.89
N LEU A 27 9.40 -2.17 -20.38
CA LEU A 27 9.22 -3.42 -19.66
C LEU A 27 8.76 -3.21 -18.20
N GLU A 28 7.49 -2.84 -18.00
CA GLU A 28 6.90 -2.79 -16.67
C GLU A 28 6.67 -4.21 -16.12
N ILE A 29 7.43 -4.61 -15.09
CA ILE A 29 7.26 -5.90 -14.42
C ILE A 29 6.09 -5.82 -13.45
N LYS A 30 4.94 -6.39 -13.85
CA LYS A 30 3.68 -6.35 -13.09
C LYS A 30 3.47 -7.49 -12.08
N THR A 31 4.33 -8.52 -12.08
CA THR A 31 4.23 -9.70 -11.23
C THR A 31 5.46 -9.93 -10.35
N LYS A 32 5.24 -10.52 -9.18
CA LYS A 32 6.29 -10.85 -8.19
C LYS A 32 7.13 -12.03 -8.66
N SER A 33 6.54 -13.02 -9.33
CA SER A 33 7.20 -14.20 -9.90
C SER A 33 8.31 -13.82 -10.88
N VAL A 34 8.02 -12.92 -11.82
CA VAL A 34 8.99 -12.37 -12.77
C VAL A 34 10.08 -11.57 -12.06
N GLU A 35 9.70 -10.69 -11.13
CA GLU A 35 10.66 -9.89 -10.33
C GLU A 35 11.60 -10.78 -9.50
N GLN A 36 11.08 -11.74 -8.76
CA GLN A 36 11.85 -12.69 -7.94
C GLN A 36 12.77 -13.56 -8.78
N THR A 37 12.37 -13.94 -9.99
CA THR A 37 13.20 -14.71 -10.93
C THR A 37 14.35 -13.86 -11.49
N LEU A 38 14.14 -12.55 -11.66
CA LEU A 38 15.17 -11.61 -12.12
C LEU A 38 16.17 -11.19 -11.02
N VAL A 39 15.79 -11.18 -9.74
CA VAL A 39 16.67 -10.76 -8.62
C VAL A 39 18.04 -11.49 -8.59
N PRO A 40 18.13 -12.83 -8.71
CA PRO A 40 19.41 -13.53 -8.77
C PRO A 40 20.26 -13.14 -9.98
N LEU A 41 19.62 -12.94 -11.14
CA LEU A 41 20.27 -12.52 -12.39
C LEU A 41 20.86 -11.11 -12.26
N VAL A 42 20.06 -10.15 -11.79
CA VAL A 42 20.48 -8.76 -11.55
C VAL A 42 21.62 -8.71 -10.52
N THR A 43 21.57 -9.53 -9.48
CA THR A 43 22.64 -9.61 -8.46
C THR A 43 23.96 -10.13 -9.05
N GLN A 44 23.91 -11.18 -9.90
CA GLN A 44 25.10 -11.73 -10.55
C GLN A 44 25.69 -10.77 -11.60
N ILE A 45 24.83 -10.15 -12.43
CA ILE A 45 25.24 -9.12 -13.40
C ILE A 45 25.88 -7.92 -12.67
N SER A 46 25.24 -7.40 -11.62
CA SER A 46 25.79 -6.28 -10.84
C SER A 46 27.13 -6.64 -10.21
N SER A 47 27.27 -7.85 -9.67
CA SER A 47 28.54 -8.33 -9.12
C SER A 47 29.65 -8.42 -10.18
N LEU A 48 29.33 -8.89 -11.39
CA LEU A 48 30.26 -8.98 -12.52
C LEU A 48 30.69 -7.59 -13.02
N VAL A 49 29.74 -6.67 -13.18
CA VAL A 49 29.99 -5.28 -13.60
C VAL A 49 30.84 -4.54 -12.56
N ASN A 50 30.47 -4.62 -11.27
CA ASN A 50 31.21 -3.98 -10.19
C ASN A 50 32.62 -4.58 -10.01
N PHE A 51 32.79 -5.89 -10.18
CA PHE A 51 34.12 -6.51 -10.19
C PHE A 51 34.99 -5.95 -11.33
N LYS A 52 34.43 -5.86 -12.55
CA LYS A 52 35.17 -5.33 -13.70
C LYS A 52 35.46 -3.83 -13.58
N GLU A 53 34.57 -3.04 -12.99
CA GLU A 53 34.83 -1.62 -12.71
C GLU A 53 36.00 -1.42 -11.74
N ASN A 54 36.12 -2.26 -10.71
CA ASN A 54 37.28 -2.27 -9.82
C ASN A 54 38.59 -2.65 -10.56
N VAL A 55 38.55 -3.59 -11.50
CA VAL A 55 39.73 -4.00 -12.29
C VAL A 55 40.14 -2.92 -13.32
N ILE A 56 39.17 -2.32 -14.03
CA ILE A 56 39.43 -1.27 -15.04
C ILE A 56 39.93 0.03 -14.41
N SER A 57 39.47 0.38 -13.20
CA SER A 57 39.87 1.61 -12.50
C SER A 57 41.30 1.57 -11.90
N GLY A 58 42.11 0.58 -12.26
CA GLY A 58 43.52 0.48 -11.88
C GLY A 58 43.80 -0.18 -10.53
N ASN A 59 42.76 -0.53 -9.76
CA ASN A 59 42.90 -1.34 -8.57
C ASN A 59 43.15 -2.81 -8.98
N ARG A 60 44.42 -3.22 -9.04
CA ARG A 60 44.79 -4.62 -9.30
C ARG A 60 43.98 -5.57 -8.39
N PRO A 61 43.40 -6.65 -8.92
CA PRO A 61 42.66 -7.61 -8.10
C PRO A 61 43.60 -8.18 -7.02
N LYS A 62 43.23 -7.99 -5.74
CA LYS A 62 44.09 -8.31 -4.58
C LYS A 62 44.40 -9.80 -4.41
N SER A 63 43.85 -10.68 -5.25
CA SER A 63 44.14 -12.11 -5.28
C SER A 63 43.71 -12.74 -6.61
N GLU A 64 44.54 -13.65 -7.13
CA GLU A 64 44.21 -14.56 -8.24
C GLU A 64 42.91 -15.36 -7.97
N ARG A 65 42.62 -15.66 -6.70
CA ARG A 65 41.38 -16.34 -6.27
C ARG A 65 40.12 -15.51 -6.57
N ALA A 66 40.19 -14.18 -6.49
CA ALA A 66 39.08 -13.29 -6.81
C ALA A 66 38.84 -13.22 -8.34
N LEU A 67 39.93 -13.23 -9.12
CA LEU A 67 39.89 -13.26 -10.58
C LEU A 67 39.24 -14.56 -11.10
N ARG A 68 39.64 -15.72 -10.58
CA ARG A 68 38.98 -17.01 -10.88
C ARG A 68 37.51 -17.08 -10.43
N ALA A 69 37.16 -16.40 -9.33
CA ALA A 69 35.77 -16.32 -8.87
C ALA A 69 34.89 -15.54 -9.87
N ALA A 70 35.36 -14.40 -10.38
CA ALA A 70 34.64 -13.62 -11.40
C ALA A 70 34.50 -14.37 -12.73
N MET A 71 35.50 -15.16 -13.14
CA MET A 71 35.40 -16.05 -14.31
C MET A 71 34.28 -17.06 -14.17
N LYS A 72 34.16 -17.66 -12.97
CA LYS A 72 33.10 -18.62 -12.66
C LYS A 72 31.71 -17.98 -12.68
N ILE A 73 31.56 -16.67 -12.43
CA ILE A 73 30.27 -15.99 -12.54
C ILE A 73 29.79 -15.96 -13.98
N GLY A 74 30.59 -15.48 -14.94
CA GLY A 74 30.16 -15.37 -16.34
C GLY A 74 29.83 -16.73 -16.99
N THR A 75 30.62 -17.77 -16.71
CA THR A 75 30.35 -19.13 -17.21
C THR A 75 29.18 -19.81 -16.50
N SER A 76 29.03 -19.64 -15.19
CA SER A 76 27.86 -20.12 -14.45
C SER A 76 26.57 -19.41 -14.89
N LEU A 77 26.67 -18.14 -15.25
CA LEU A 77 25.56 -17.33 -15.74
C LEU A 77 25.10 -17.82 -17.11
N ALA A 78 26.01 -18.01 -18.07
CA ALA A 78 25.68 -18.61 -19.37
C ALA A 78 25.03 -20.00 -19.21
N ALA A 79 25.59 -20.87 -18.35
CA ALA A 79 25.02 -22.19 -18.09
C ALA A 79 23.64 -22.14 -17.38
N ALA A 80 23.36 -21.08 -16.59
CA ALA A 80 22.04 -20.87 -16.00
C ALA A 80 21.01 -20.41 -17.04
N VAL A 81 21.42 -19.50 -17.93
CA VAL A 81 20.61 -19.00 -19.04
C VAL A 81 20.29 -20.11 -20.04
N GLU A 82 21.23 -21.03 -20.29
CA GLU A 82 21.02 -22.21 -21.13
C GLU A 82 19.88 -23.10 -20.61
N ARG A 83 19.92 -23.46 -19.31
CA ARG A 83 18.86 -24.24 -18.67
C ARG A 83 17.53 -23.50 -18.63
N PHE A 84 17.57 -22.18 -18.40
CA PHE A 84 16.38 -21.33 -18.40
C PHE A 84 15.72 -21.28 -19.79
N ALA A 85 16.51 -21.13 -20.86
CA ALA A 85 16.01 -21.13 -22.23
C ALA A 85 15.41 -22.50 -22.62
N THR A 86 16.00 -23.63 -22.19
CA THR A 86 15.40 -24.97 -22.39
C THR A 86 14.02 -25.13 -21.73
N VAL A 87 13.81 -24.53 -20.55
CA VAL A 87 12.47 -24.50 -19.91
C VAL A 87 11.50 -23.63 -20.72
N GLY A 88 11.97 -22.48 -21.24
CA GLY A 88 11.18 -21.63 -22.13
C GLY A 88 10.71 -22.35 -23.40
N GLU A 89 11.57 -23.15 -24.02
CA GLU A 89 11.22 -23.98 -25.18
C GLU A 89 10.23 -25.10 -24.83
N THR A 90 10.37 -25.72 -23.66
CA THR A 90 9.38 -26.72 -23.19
C THR A 90 7.99 -26.08 -23.04
N ILE A 91 7.91 -24.84 -22.54
CA ILE A 91 6.66 -24.07 -22.47
C ILE A 91 6.16 -23.68 -23.88
N ALA A 92 7.07 -23.42 -24.81
CA ALA A 92 6.77 -23.11 -26.21
C ALA A 92 6.07 -24.28 -26.92
N ASP A 93 6.56 -25.51 -26.71
CA ASP A 93 5.99 -26.74 -27.29
C ASP A 93 4.57 -27.04 -26.79
N GLU A 94 4.26 -26.67 -25.55
CA GLU A 94 2.90 -26.77 -24.99
C GLU A 94 1.96 -25.64 -25.44
N ASN A 95 2.48 -24.55 -26.04
CA ASN A 95 1.72 -23.36 -26.40
C ASN A 95 2.04 -22.86 -27.83
N PRO A 96 1.47 -23.51 -28.88
CA PRO A 96 1.75 -23.19 -30.29
C PRO A 96 1.53 -21.72 -30.68
N ASP A 97 0.67 -21.02 -29.95
CA ASP A 97 0.29 -19.63 -30.16
C ASP A 97 1.31 -18.60 -29.61
N ILE A 98 2.28 -19.04 -28.80
CA ILE A 98 3.42 -18.24 -28.31
C ILE A 98 4.76 -18.86 -28.76
N GLN A 99 4.75 -20.10 -29.26
CA GLN A 99 5.91 -20.88 -29.67
C GLN A 99 6.98 -20.10 -30.47
N PRO A 100 6.67 -19.42 -31.60
CA PRO A 100 7.69 -18.69 -32.37
C PRO A 100 8.34 -17.54 -31.59
N GLU A 101 7.53 -16.69 -30.93
CA GLU A 101 8.06 -15.58 -30.11
C GLU A 101 8.95 -16.08 -28.96
N MET A 102 8.61 -17.24 -28.39
CA MET A 102 9.35 -17.85 -27.28
C MET A 102 10.68 -18.45 -27.73
N TYR A 103 10.71 -19.17 -28.85
CA TYR A 103 11.97 -19.69 -29.42
C TYR A 103 12.93 -18.55 -29.77
N ASP A 104 12.44 -17.47 -30.39
CA ASP A 104 13.25 -16.29 -30.69
C ASP A 104 13.85 -15.68 -29.41
N ALA A 105 13.02 -15.48 -28.38
CA ALA A 105 13.47 -14.93 -27.10
C ALA A 105 14.46 -15.85 -26.36
N CYS A 106 14.28 -17.16 -26.44
CA CYS A 106 15.20 -18.16 -25.87
C CYS A 106 16.54 -18.19 -26.62
N SER A 107 16.51 -18.09 -27.96
CA SER A 107 17.70 -17.98 -28.81
C SER A 107 18.49 -16.70 -28.50
N GLU A 108 17.81 -15.54 -28.43
CA GLU A 108 18.40 -14.27 -28.00
C GLU A 108 19.04 -14.36 -26.60
N ALA A 109 18.38 -15.03 -25.65
CA ALA A 109 18.91 -15.22 -24.30
C ALA A 109 20.19 -16.06 -24.29
N ARG A 110 20.24 -17.18 -25.03
CA ARG A 110 21.47 -17.99 -25.19
C ARG A 110 22.60 -17.17 -25.80
N LEU A 111 22.32 -16.44 -26.89
CA LEU A 111 23.31 -15.59 -27.55
C LEU A 111 23.87 -14.50 -26.62
N ALA A 112 23.01 -13.87 -25.81
CA ALA A 112 23.42 -12.88 -24.81
C ALA A 112 24.23 -13.51 -23.66
N GLY A 113 23.84 -14.71 -23.20
CA GLY A 113 24.56 -15.48 -22.17
C GLY A 113 25.95 -15.89 -22.64
N ALA A 114 26.05 -16.47 -23.84
CA ALA A 114 27.32 -16.82 -24.49
C ALA A 114 28.20 -15.58 -24.73
N SER A 115 27.62 -14.45 -25.15
CA SER A 115 28.35 -13.19 -25.32
C SER A 115 28.95 -12.69 -24.01
N ILE A 116 28.24 -12.84 -22.87
CA ILE A 116 28.77 -12.52 -21.54
C ILE A 116 29.90 -13.47 -21.11
N ALA A 117 29.79 -14.77 -21.39
CA ALA A 117 30.86 -15.72 -21.10
C ALA A 117 32.11 -15.41 -21.93
N ASN A 118 31.96 -15.18 -23.22
CA ASN A 118 33.07 -14.86 -24.14
C ASN A 118 33.75 -13.52 -23.77
N LEU A 119 32.98 -12.48 -23.44
CA LEU A 119 33.52 -11.20 -22.93
C LEU A 119 34.20 -11.31 -21.56
N ASN A 120 33.94 -12.38 -20.80
CA ASN A 120 34.60 -12.66 -19.53
C ASN A 120 35.88 -13.48 -19.72
N SER A 121 35.90 -14.41 -20.70
CA SER A 121 37.06 -15.22 -21.07
C SER A 121 38.13 -14.41 -21.81
N ALA A 122 37.74 -13.53 -22.73
CA ALA A 122 38.65 -12.68 -23.50
C ALA A 122 39.49 -11.69 -22.65
N LEU A 123 39.20 -11.56 -21.36
CA LEU A 123 39.95 -10.74 -20.39
C LEU A 123 41.26 -11.38 -19.92
N ILE A 124 41.55 -12.63 -20.32
CA ILE A 124 42.72 -13.41 -19.86
C ILE A 124 43.78 -13.54 -20.94
N GLU A 125 43.37 -13.70 -22.20
CA GLU A 125 44.29 -13.97 -23.32
C GLU A 125 45.14 -12.77 -23.71
N ASP A 126 44.79 -11.56 -23.24
CA ASP A 126 45.63 -10.36 -23.35
C ASP A 126 46.81 -10.41 -22.38
N ASN A 127 47.78 -11.24 -22.74
CA ASN A 127 49.07 -11.38 -22.06
C ASN A 127 50.11 -10.35 -22.57
N GLY A 128 49.68 -9.22 -23.16
CA GLY A 128 50.60 -8.11 -23.47
C GLY A 128 50.30 -7.19 -24.67
N ILE A 129 49.13 -7.25 -25.32
CA ILE A 129 48.76 -6.35 -26.44
C ILE A 129 47.39 -5.75 -26.17
N GLY A 130 47.40 -4.67 -25.40
CA GLY A 130 46.24 -4.00 -24.79
C GLY A 130 45.02 -3.82 -25.68
N MET A 131 44.12 -4.79 -25.67
CA MET A 131 42.73 -4.63 -26.12
C MET A 131 41.87 -4.34 -24.89
N SER A 132 41.76 -3.06 -24.55
CA SER A 132 40.88 -2.60 -23.48
C SER A 132 39.42 -2.94 -23.80
N VAL A 133 38.90 -4.02 -23.23
CA VAL A 133 37.49 -4.40 -23.41
C VAL A 133 36.60 -3.29 -22.88
N ASP A 134 35.91 -2.62 -23.80
CA ASP A 134 35.19 -1.38 -23.54
C ASP A 134 34.15 -1.54 -22.41
N LYS A 135 34.12 -0.54 -21.51
CA LYS A 135 33.11 -0.43 -20.46
C LYS A 135 31.71 -0.36 -21.06
N GLY A 136 31.55 0.34 -22.19
CA GLY A 136 30.30 0.40 -22.95
C GLY A 136 29.86 -0.98 -23.44
N GLN A 137 30.78 -1.78 -23.98
CA GLN A 137 30.49 -3.14 -24.48
C GLN A 137 30.00 -4.10 -23.38
N LEU A 138 30.65 -4.18 -22.21
CA LEU A 138 30.13 -5.06 -21.14
C LEU A 138 28.74 -4.60 -20.70
N VAL A 139 28.57 -3.31 -20.41
CA VAL A 139 27.29 -2.76 -19.94
C VAL A 139 26.18 -2.99 -20.97
N ARG A 140 26.49 -2.90 -22.27
CA ARG A 140 25.56 -3.23 -23.36
C ARG A 140 25.14 -4.70 -23.34
N VAL A 141 26.07 -5.65 -23.25
CA VAL A 141 25.72 -7.09 -23.23
C VAL A 141 25.02 -7.48 -21.92
N SER A 142 25.37 -6.87 -20.79
CA SER A 142 24.64 -7.03 -19.52
C SER A 142 23.19 -6.53 -19.61
N ARG A 143 22.94 -5.38 -20.24
CA ARG A 143 21.56 -4.92 -20.51
C ARG A 143 20.84 -5.83 -21.49
N GLN A 144 21.52 -6.30 -22.54
CA GLN A 144 20.94 -7.20 -23.53
C GLN A 144 20.52 -8.54 -22.90
N LEU A 145 21.34 -9.13 -22.03
CA LEU A 145 20.99 -10.35 -21.31
C LEU A 145 19.80 -10.14 -20.37
N LEU A 146 19.77 -9.03 -19.62
CA LEU A 146 18.65 -8.71 -18.75
C LEU A 146 17.36 -8.54 -19.56
N SER A 147 17.43 -7.84 -20.71
CA SER A 147 16.31 -7.63 -21.62
C SER A 147 15.78 -8.93 -22.24
N SER A 148 16.66 -9.81 -22.73
CA SER A 148 16.26 -11.08 -23.35
C SER A 148 15.65 -12.05 -22.33
N VAL A 149 16.22 -12.17 -21.12
CA VAL A 149 15.63 -13.00 -20.06
C VAL A 149 14.29 -12.42 -19.59
N THR A 150 14.17 -11.09 -19.48
CA THR A 150 12.89 -10.43 -19.15
C THR A 150 11.83 -10.69 -20.23
N ARG A 151 12.21 -10.69 -21.52
CA ARG A 151 11.30 -11.04 -22.63
C ARG A 151 10.77 -12.47 -22.51
N VAL A 152 11.63 -13.46 -22.26
CA VAL A 152 11.19 -14.86 -22.02
C VAL A 152 10.22 -14.96 -20.84
N LEU A 153 10.52 -14.28 -19.72
CA LEU A 153 9.64 -14.27 -18.55
C LEU A 153 8.26 -13.63 -18.82
N LEU A 154 8.20 -12.56 -19.61
CA LEU A 154 6.93 -11.91 -19.97
C LEU A 154 6.13 -12.74 -20.99
N LEU A 155 6.79 -13.52 -21.86
CA LEU A 155 6.11 -14.50 -22.71
C LEU A 155 5.56 -15.67 -21.88
N ALA A 156 6.27 -16.11 -20.84
CA ALA A 156 5.75 -17.10 -19.90
C ALA A 156 4.57 -16.56 -19.07
N ASP A 157 4.61 -15.28 -18.67
CA ASP A 157 3.50 -14.61 -17.98
C ASP A 157 2.23 -14.57 -18.86
N ARG A 158 2.37 -14.31 -20.17
CA ARG A 158 1.27 -14.41 -21.15
C ARG A 158 0.66 -15.81 -21.19
N VAL A 159 1.45 -16.89 -21.10
CA VAL A 159 0.92 -18.27 -21.04
C VAL A 159 0.05 -18.46 -19.80
N VAL A 160 0.49 -17.99 -18.62
CA VAL A 160 -0.30 -18.05 -17.37
C VAL A 160 -1.63 -17.29 -17.52
N VAL A 161 -1.59 -16.08 -18.09
CA VAL A 161 -2.80 -15.28 -18.38
C VAL A 161 -3.75 -16.04 -19.33
N LYS A 162 -3.23 -16.62 -20.42
CA LYS A 162 -4.04 -17.43 -21.35
C LYS A 162 -4.67 -18.65 -20.69
N HIS A 163 -4.03 -19.29 -19.70
CA HIS A 163 -4.66 -20.37 -18.93
C HIS A 163 -5.82 -19.91 -18.03
N ILE A 164 -5.82 -18.66 -17.58
CA ILE A 164 -6.95 -18.07 -16.83
C ILE A 164 -8.09 -17.78 -17.80
N LEU A 165 -7.82 -17.12 -18.92
CA LEU A 165 -8.81 -16.83 -19.96
C LEU A 165 -9.45 -18.12 -20.50
N ARG A 166 -8.65 -19.15 -20.83
CA ARG A 166 -9.15 -20.48 -21.25
C ARG A 166 -10.04 -21.19 -20.21
N ALA A 167 -9.98 -20.81 -18.93
CA ALA A 167 -10.87 -21.32 -17.88
C ALA A 167 -12.17 -20.49 -17.80
N GLU A 168 -12.07 -19.19 -18.05
CA GLU A 168 -13.19 -18.25 -18.12
C GLU A 168 -14.04 -18.43 -19.40
N ASP A 169 -13.41 -18.65 -20.57
CA ASP A 169 -14.07 -19.02 -21.83
C ASP A 169 -14.99 -20.26 -21.67
N LYS A 170 -14.53 -21.26 -20.90
CA LYS A 170 -15.32 -22.47 -20.59
C LYS A 170 -16.55 -22.16 -19.78
N ILE A 171 -16.40 -21.30 -18.76
CA ILE A 171 -17.52 -20.85 -17.93
C ILE A 171 -18.53 -20.08 -18.79
N ALA A 172 -18.07 -19.17 -19.67
CA ALA A 172 -18.93 -18.45 -20.61
C ALA A 172 -19.71 -19.38 -21.56
N PHE A 173 -19.06 -20.44 -22.06
CA PHE A 173 -19.70 -21.49 -22.85
C PHE A 173 -20.74 -22.29 -22.04
N SER A 174 -20.42 -22.65 -20.78
CA SER A 174 -21.34 -23.32 -19.87
C SER A 174 -22.55 -22.44 -19.48
N LEU A 175 -22.36 -21.13 -19.29
CA LEU A 175 -23.47 -20.18 -19.09
C LEU A 175 -24.40 -20.16 -20.31
N THR A 176 -23.85 -20.11 -21.53
CA THR A 176 -24.63 -20.15 -22.78
C THR A 176 -25.48 -21.43 -22.90
N LYS A 177 -24.97 -22.58 -22.43
CA LYS A 177 -25.77 -23.81 -22.33
C LYS A 177 -26.88 -23.69 -21.28
N LEU A 178 -26.56 -23.18 -20.08
CA LEU A 178 -27.53 -23.04 -18.98
C LEU A 178 -28.70 -22.11 -19.34
N GLU A 179 -28.44 -21.01 -20.06
CA GLU A 179 -29.48 -20.06 -20.51
C GLU A 179 -30.57 -20.74 -21.36
N ASN A 180 -30.15 -21.67 -22.22
CA ASN A 180 -30.99 -22.40 -23.16
C ASN A 180 -31.58 -23.71 -22.60
N THR A 181 -31.23 -24.09 -21.37
CA THR A 181 -31.68 -25.36 -20.79
C THR A 181 -33.14 -25.28 -20.35
N SER A 182 -33.98 -26.20 -20.85
CA SER A 182 -35.41 -26.30 -20.53
C SER A 182 -35.77 -27.52 -19.65
N ASN A 183 -34.82 -28.41 -19.39
CA ASN A 183 -35.03 -29.68 -18.68
C ASN A 183 -34.19 -29.77 -17.39
N PHE A 184 -34.79 -30.22 -16.30
CA PHE A 184 -34.13 -30.28 -14.98
C PHE A 184 -32.94 -31.25 -14.92
N THR A 185 -33.04 -32.43 -15.53
CA THR A 185 -31.94 -33.42 -15.53
C THR A 185 -30.71 -32.90 -16.27
N GLU A 186 -30.94 -32.23 -17.40
CA GLU A 186 -29.90 -31.59 -18.20
C GLU A 186 -29.28 -30.39 -17.46
N PHE A 187 -30.13 -29.57 -16.82
CA PHE A 187 -29.68 -28.46 -15.97
C PHE A 187 -28.73 -28.93 -14.86
N VAL A 188 -29.08 -29.99 -14.12
CA VAL A 188 -28.21 -30.54 -13.06
C VAL A 188 -26.85 -30.99 -13.63
N LYS A 189 -26.82 -31.60 -14.81
CA LYS A 189 -25.57 -32.00 -15.47
C LYS A 189 -24.72 -30.78 -15.82
N ILE A 190 -25.27 -29.82 -16.57
CA ILE A 190 -24.52 -28.64 -17.05
C ILE A 190 -24.09 -27.76 -15.85
N PHE A 191 -24.94 -27.62 -14.83
CA PHE A 191 -24.61 -26.85 -13.63
C PHE A 191 -23.48 -27.50 -12.82
N THR A 192 -23.37 -28.83 -12.84
CA THR A 192 -22.24 -29.56 -12.23
C THR A 192 -20.93 -29.32 -13.01
N GLU A 193 -20.99 -29.32 -14.35
CA GLU A 193 -19.85 -28.95 -15.21
C GLU A 193 -19.40 -27.51 -14.93
N PHE A 194 -20.33 -26.54 -14.97
CA PHE A 194 -20.12 -25.13 -14.63
C PHE A 194 -19.48 -24.94 -13.25
N GLY A 195 -19.97 -25.63 -12.22
CA GLY A 195 -19.40 -25.56 -10.86
C GLY A 195 -17.93 -26.03 -10.81
N GLY A 196 -17.60 -27.10 -11.54
CA GLY A 196 -16.22 -27.58 -11.66
C GLY A 196 -15.29 -26.62 -12.42
N GLU A 197 -15.82 -25.87 -13.37
CA GLU A 197 -15.08 -24.84 -14.11
C GLU A 197 -14.87 -23.57 -13.25
N MET A 198 -15.89 -23.15 -12.50
CA MET A 198 -15.80 -22.04 -11.53
C MET A 198 -14.73 -22.28 -10.46
N VAL A 199 -14.59 -23.52 -9.95
CA VAL A 199 -13.51 -23.88 -9.02
C VAL A 199 -12.13 -23.78 -9.67
N GLN A 200 -11.98 -24.19 -10.94
CA GLN A 200 -10.70 -24.05 -11.66
C GLN A 200 -10.33 -22.58 -11.88
N LEU A 201 -11.29 -21.73 -12.25
CA LEU A 201 -11.07 -20.29 -12.34
C LEU A 201 -10.71 -19.70 -10.97
N ALA A 202 -11.41 -20.09 -9.91
CA ALA A 202 -11.17 -19.60 -8.55
C ALA A 202 -9.74 -19.91 -8.04
N HIS A 203 -9.17 -21.07 -8.40
CA HIS A 203 -7.77 -21.41 -8.11
C HIS A 203 -6.81 -20.50 -8.89
N ARG A 204 -6.89 -20.52 -10.23
CA ARG A 204 -5.93 -19.82 -11.12
C ARG A 204 -5.96 -18.31 -10.93
N SER A 205 -7.15 -17.73 -10.76
CA SER A 205 -7.32 -16.31 -10.45
C SER A 205 -6.80 -15.96 -9.05
N GLY A 206 -6.88 -16.88 -8.08
CA GLY A 206 -6.33 -16.70 -6.72
C GLY A 206 -4.80 -16.69 -6.70
N GLU A 207 -4.17 -17.59 -7.45
CA GLU A 207 -2.72 -17.59 -7.65
C GLU A 207 -2.25 -16.28 -8.30
N ARG A 208 -2.94 -15.86 -9.39
CA ARG A 208 -2.66 -14.59 -10.08
C ARG A 208 -2.86 -13.37 -9.16
N GLN A 209 -3.91 -13.36 -8.34
CA GLN A 209 -4.16 -12.33 -7.34
C GLN A 209 -3.00 -12.21 -6.34
N HIS A 210 -2.41 -13.33 -5.91
CA HIS A 210 -1.25 -13.29 -5.01
C HIS A 210 0.01 -12.78 -5.73
N ASP A 211 0.19 -13.13 -7.01
CA ASP A 211 1.39 -12.81 -7.80
C ASP A 211 1.44 -11.37 -8.33
N LEU A 212 0.29 -10.73 -8.59
CA LEU A 212 0.25 -9.34 -9.04
C LEU A 212 0.96 -8.36 -8.07
N LYS A 213 1.52 -7.28 -8.61
CA LYS A 213 2.13 -6.19 -7.82
C LYS A 213 1.14 -5.08 -7.51
N SER A 214 0.39 -4.61 -8.52
CA SER A 214 -0.61 -3.52 -8.40
C SER A 214 -1.71 -3.87 -7.40
N GLU A 215 -1.85 -3.07 -6.34
CA GLU A 215 -2.86 -3.31 -5.29
C GLU A 215 -4.28 -3.17 -5.85
N LYS A 216 -4.52 -2.15 -6.68
CA LYS A 216 -5.76 -1.95 -7.44
C LYS A 216 -6.22 -3.26 -8.11
N ARG A 217 -5.34 -3.90 -8.87
CA ARG A 217 -5.66 -5.13 -9.62
C ARG A 217 -5.91 -6.34 -8.71
N LYS A 218 -5.19 -6.45 -7.58
CA LYS A 218 -5.49 -7.49 -6.58
C LYS A 218 -6.90 -7.31 -6.01
N SER A 219 -7.24 -6.10 -5.58
CA SER A 219 -8.55 -5.80 -5.01
C SER A 219 -9.68 -6.06 -6.01
N GLN A 220 -9.48 -5.73 -7.29
CA GLN A 220 -10.49 -6.02 -8.33
C GLN A 220 -10.72 -7.53 -8.49
N ILE A 221 -9.65 -8.34 -8.50
CA ILE A 221 -9.78 -9.81 -8.54
C ILE A 221 -10.41 -10.37 -7.25
N VAL A 222 -10.09 -9.84 -6.07
CA VAL A 222 -10.74 -10.24 -4.80
C VAL A 222 -12.25 -10.06 -4.89
N VAL A 223 -12.69 -8.88 -5.33
CA VAL A 223 -14.12 -8.56 -5.42
C VAL A 223 -14.81 -9.41 -6.50
N ALA A 224 -14.20 -9.57 -7.68
CA ALA A 224 -14.74 -10.41 -8.74
C ALA A 224 -14.94 -11.86 -8.29
N ARG A 225 -13.93 -12.45 -7.61
CA ARG A 225 -14.00 -13.83 -7.08
C ARG A 225 -15.10 -13.97 -6.01
N SER A 226 -15.17 -13.03 -5.07
CA SER A 226 -16.21 -12.99 -4.02
C SER A 226 -17.63 -12.90 -4.60
N ASN A 227 -17.82 -12.11 -5.66
CA ASN A 227 -19.11 -11.97 -6.32
C ASN A 227 -19.48 -13.23 -7.12
N LEU A 228 -18.54 -13.83 -7.87
CA LEU A 228 -18.74 -15.09 -8.60
C LEU A 228 -19.19 -16.24 -7.67
N GLU A 229 -18.61 -16.32 -6.47
CA GLU A 229 -19.00 -17.30 -5.44
C GLU A 229 -20.46 -17.12 -5.00
N ARG A 230 -20.88 -15.90 -4.67
CA ARG A 230 -22.27 -15.58 -4.25
C ARG A 230 -23.27 -15.80 -5.38
N LEU A 231 -22.96 -15.29 -6.57
CA LEU A 231 -23.81 -15.38 -7.76
C LEU A 231 -24.04 -16.83 -8.21
N THR A 232 -23.12 -17.75 -7.91
CA THR A 232 -23.30 -19.18 -8.19
C THR A 232 -24.57 -19.75 -7.53
N MET A 233 -24.84 -19.42 -6.26
CA MET A 233 -26.05 -19.90 -5.57
C MET A 233 -27.31 -19.21 -6.11
N LEU A 234 -27.26 -17.90 -6.38
CA LEU A 234 -28.36 -17.16 -6.98
C LEU A 234 -28.72 -17.69 -8.38
N LEU A 235 -27.72 -18.11 -9.17
CA LEU A 235 -27.94 -18.71 -10.49
C LEU A 235 -28.65 -20.06 -10.36
N LEU A 236 -28.27 -20.86 -9.35
CA LEU A 236 -28.91 -22.14 -9.07
C LEU A 236 -30.39 -21.97 -8.71
N THR A 237 -30.72 -21.08 -7.78
CA THR A 237 -32.11 -20.90 -7.31
C THR A 237 -32.99 -20.20 -8.33
N SER A 238 -32.48 -19.19 -9.04
CA SER A 238 -33.25 -18.47 -10.08
C SER A 238 -33.53 -19.37 -11.28
N SER A 239 -32.54 -20.17 -11.73
CA SER A 239 -32.73 -21.14 -12.82
C SER A 239 -33.71 -22.26 -12.43
N LYS A 240 -33.60 -22.82 -11.22
CA LYS A 240 -34.60 -23.76 -10.67
C LYS A 240 -36.01 -23.15 -10.66
N THR A 241 -36.13 -21.87 -10.30
CA THR A 241 -37.42 -21.17 -10.23
C THR A 241 -38.03 -21.00 -11.61
N LEU A 242 -37.25 -20.60 -12.62
CA LEU A 242 -37.73 -20.49 -14.00
C LEU A 242 -38.09 -21.86 -14.59
N LEU A 243 -37.29 -22.91 -14.34
CA LEU A 243 -37.62 -24.28 -14.75
C LEU A 243 -38.93 -24.79 -14.11
N ARG A 244 -39.27 -24.31 -12.91
CA ARG A 244 -40.55 -24.63 -12.27
C ARG A 244 -41.73 -23.82 -12.83
N HIS A 245 -41.48 -22.56 -13.22
CA HIS A 245 -42.48 -21.60 -13.68
C HIS A 245 -42.06 -20.89 -15.00
N PRO A 246 -42.05 -21.59 -16.15
CA PRO A 246 -41.46 -21.06 -17.40
C PRO A 246 -42.14 -19.79 -17.95
N GLU A 247 -43.43 -19.62 -17.65
CA GLU A 247 -44.26 -18.47 -18.05
C GLU A 247 -44.03 -17.22 -17.18
N SER A 248 -43.32 -17.35 -16.05
CA SER A 248 -43.10 -16.24 -15.13
C SER A 248 -42.06 -15.26 -15.68
N LYS A 249 -42.51 -14.08 -16.12
CA LYS A 249 -41.65 -12.99 -16.59
C LYS A 249 -40.66 -12.54 -15.51
N SER A 250 -41.10 -12.41 -14.27
CA SER A 250 -40.25 -12.01 -13.15
C SER A 250 -39.18 -13.07 -12.83
N ALA A 251 -39.51 -14.36 -12.90
CA ALA A 251 -38.51 -15.43 -12.73
C ALA A 251 -37.45 -15.39 -13.83
N ARG A 252 -37.86 -15.12 -15.07
CA ARG A 252 -36.97 -14.98 -16.22
C ARG A 252 -36.03 -13.79 -16.07
N GLN A 253 -36.57 -12.60 -15.80
CA GLN A 253 -35.78 -11.38 -15.58
C GLN A 253 -34.82 -11.53 -14.38
N CYS A 254 -35.26 -12.16 -13.29
CA CYS A 254 -34.43 -12.45 -12.12
C CYS A 254 -33.22 -13.33 -12.50
N ARG A 255 -33.45 -14.45 -13.22
CA ARG A 255 -32.40 -15.34 -13.71
C ARG A 255 -31.44 -14.64 -14.68
N ASP A 256 -31.99 -13.94 -15.66
CA ASP A 256 -31.20 -13.32 -16.74
C ASP A 256 -30.33 -12.17 -16.21
N GLY A 257 -30.79 -11.45 -15.18
CA GLY A 257 -29.99 -10.48 -14.44
C GLY A 257 -28.82 -11.12 -13.67
N VAL A 258 -28.99 -12.32 -13.09
CA VAL A 258 -27.88 -13.05 -12.47
C VAL A 258 -26.86 -13.51 -13.52
N PHE A 259 -27.30 -13.98 -14.70
CA PHE A 259 -26.39 -14.29 -15.81
C PHE A 259 -25.56 -13.06 -16.23
N HIS A 260 -26.19 -11.90 -16.37
CA HIS A 260 -25.51 -10.65 -16.70
C HIS A 260 -24.44 -10.28 -15.64
N GLN A 261 -24.78 -10.37 -14.35
CA GLN A 261 -23.83 -10.10 -13.25
C GLN A 261 -22.63 -11.06 -13.23
N ILE A 262 -22.84 -12.35 -13.54
CA ILE A 262 -21.73 -13.31 -13.64
C ILE A 262 -20.81 -12.94 -14.81
N ARG A 263 -21.37 -12.62 -15.98
CA ARG A 263 -20.60 -12.20 -17.17
C ARG A 263 -19.75 -10.94 -16.88
N GLN A 264 -20.32 -9.94 -16.21
CA GLN A 264 -19.58 -8.75 -15.76
C GLN A 264 -18.42 -9.10 -14.80
N CYS A 265 -18.60 -10.06 -13.89
CA CYS A 265 -17.54 -10.48 -12.98
C CYS A 265 -16.42 -11.26 -13.72
N LEU A 266 -16.75 -12.06 -14.74
CA LEU A 266 -15.78 -12.73 -15.60
C LEU A 266 -14.97 -11.72 -16.44
N GLU A 267 -15.63 -10.74 -17.04
CA GLU A 267 -14.99 -9.64 -17.76
C GLU A 267 -14.01 -8.86 -16.86
N LEU A 268 -14.40 -8.56 -15.62
CA LEU A 268 -13.52 -7.90 -14.65
C LEU A 268 -12.26 -8.72 -14.35
N VAL A 269 -12.37 -10.06 -14.21
CA VAL A 269 -11.20 -10.94 -14.07
C VAL A 269 -10.33 -10.86 -15.33
N SER A 270 -10.92 -10.94 -16.52
CA SER A 270 -10.22 -10.85 -17.80
C SER A 270 -9.43 -9.54 -17.96
N ILE A 271 -10.06 -8.40 -17.71
CA ILE A 271 -9.39 -7.08 -17.71
C ILE A 271 -8.22 -7.05 -16.73
N CYS A 272 -8.41 -7.57 -15.51
CA CYS A 272 -7.39 -7.53 -14.47
C CYS A 272 -6.17 -8.42 -14.75
N VAL A 273 -6.35 -9.55 -15.46
CA VAL A 273 -5.24 -10.45 -15.79
C VAL A 273 -4.52 -10.07 -17.08
N THR A 274 -5.18 -9.38 -18.01
CA THR A 274 -4.61 -8.94 -19.30
C THR A 274 -3.84 -7.62 -19.22
N ASP A 275 -4.11 -6.77 -18.24
CA ASP A 275 -3.55 -5.41 -18.10
C ASP A 275 -2.01 -5.32 -18.29
N GLY A 276 -1.57 -4.82 -19.45
CA GLY A 276 -0.16 -4.65 -19.83
C GLY A 276 0.55 -5.95 -20.22
N VAL A 277 -0.17 -7.06 -20.33
CA VAL A 277 0.35 -8.39 -20.72
C VAL A 277 -0.17 -8.78 -22.11
N MET A 278 -1.45 -8.50 -22.37
CA MET A 278 -2.15 -8.71 -23.64
C MET A 278 -3.04 -7.50 -23.99
N PRO A 279 -3.31 -7.21 -25.27
CA PRO A 279 -4.35 -6.27 -25.66
C PRO A 279 -5.72 -6.73 -25.14
N ILE A 280 -6.54 -5.79 -24.66
CA ILE A 280 -7.95 -6.06 -24.34
C ILE A 280 -8.73 -6.06 -25.65
N GLU A 281 -9.38 -7.18 -25.98
CA GLU A 281 -10.24 -7.29 -27.15
C GLU A 281 -11.59 -6.60 -26.87
N ALA A 282 -11.72 -5.36 -27.35
CA ALA A 282 -12.97 -4.60 -27.31
C ALA A 282 -14.03 -5.31 -28.17
N GLY A 283 -14.84 -6.15 -27.53
CA GLY A 283 -15.88 -6.96 -28.17
C GLY A 283 -16.10 -8.35 -27.56
N ARG A 284 -15.22 -8.84 -26.67
CA ARG A 284 -15.32 -10.20 -26.11
C ARG A 284 -16.58 -10.42 -25.24
N TYR A 285 -17.10 -9.39 -24.58
CA TYR A 285 -18.18 -9.50 -23.58
C TYR A 285 -19.52 -8.88 -24.00
N SER A 286 -19.77 -8.78 -25.31
CA SER A 286 -20.92 -8.13 -25.96
C SER A 286 -20.81 -6.61 -26.11
N ALA A 287 -21.55 -6.06 -27.07
CA ALA A 287 -21.46 -4.66 -27.50
C ALA A 287 -22.39 -3.70 -26.73
N ASP A 288 -23.40 -4.23 -26.02
CA ASP A 288 -24.26 -3.47 -25.10
C ASP A 288 -23.55 -3.27 -23.75
N SER A 289 -22.47 -2.50 -23.75
CA SER A 289 -21.99 -1.82 -22.54
C SER A 289 -23.00 -0.71 -22.21
N ASP A 290 -24.14 -1.10 -21.64
CA ASP A 290 -25.24 -0.20 -21.31
C ASP A 290 -24.72 0.98 -20.47
N ALA A 291 -24.92 2.21 -20.99
CA ALA A 291 -24.33 3.42 -20.43
C ALA A 291 -24.77 3.68 -18.97
N VAL A 292 -25.83 3.00 -18.54
CA VAL A 292 -26.44 3.02 -17.20
C VAL A 292 -25.48 2.56 -16.08
N PHE A 293 -24.55 1.63 -16.34
CA PHE A 293 -23.70 1.04 -15.28
C PHE A 293 -22.27 1.59 -15.19
N GLY A 294 -21.87 2.46 -16.12
CA GLY A 294 -20.54 3.07 -16.16
C GLY A 294 -19.39 2.09 -16.48
N PRO A 295 -18.14 2.58 -16.55
CA PRO A 295 -16.98 1.76 -16.94
C PRO A 295 -16.68 0.69 -15.89
N LEU A 296 -16.48 -0.56 -16.32
CA LEU A 296 -16.27 -1.71 -15.43
C LEU A 296 -15.01 -1.60 -14.55
N ASP A 297 -13.96 -0.92 -15.04
CA ASP A 297 -12.77 -0.57 -14.24
C ASP A 297 -13.04 0.64 -13.33
N ILE A 298 -13.69 0.38 -12.18
CA ILE A 298 -14.09 1.38 -11.18
C ILE A 298 -12.93 2.26 -10.71
N GLY A 299 -11.71 1.73 -10.62
CA GLY A 299 -10.55 2.51 -10.18
C GLY A 299 -9.95 3.40 -11.27
N ILE A 300 -10.75 3.81 -12.25
CA ILE A 300 -10.52 4.97 -13.13
C ILE A 300 -11.56 6.07 -12.86
N GLN A 301 -12.68 5.74 -12.19
CA GLN A 301 -13.74 6.69 -11.83
C GLN A 301 -13.19 7.77 -10.89
N LEU A 302 -13.41 9.03 -11.25
CA LEU A 302 -13.09 10.17 -10.41
C LEU A 302 -14.00 10.16 -9.17
N THR A 303 -13.47 10.58 -8.03
CA THR A 303 -14.20 10.71 -6.76
C THR A 303 -13.80 12.01 -6.08
N ALA A 304 -14.62 12.49 -5.14
CA ALA A 304 -14.31 13.72 -4.39
C ALA A 304 -12.91 13.69 -3.76
N ASN A 305 -12.52 12.57 -3.13
CA ASN A 305 -11.19 12.44 -2.53
C ASN A 305 -10.04 12.42 -3.57
N VAL A 306 -10.23 11.78 -4.73
CA VAL A 306 -9.23 11.81 -5.81
C VAL A 306 -9.12 13.22 -6.40
N SER A 307 -10.23 13.92 -6.63
CA SER A 307 -10.25 15.32 -7.08
C SER A 307 -9.54 16.24 -6.09
N ILE A 308 -9.79 16.09 -4.78
CA ILE A 308 -9.10 16.85 -3.73
C ILE A 308 -7.59 16.60 -3.79
N LYS A 309 -7.14 15.33 -3.85
CA LYS A 309 -5.70 15.00 -3.95
C LYS A 309 -5.05 15.61 -5.19
N GLN A 310 -5.66 15.45 -6.37
CA GLN A 310 -5.15 16.02 -7.62
C GLN A 310 -5.05 17.55 -7.54
N LEU A 311 -6.05 18.21 -6.95
CA LEU A 311 -6.05 19.66 -6.78
C LEU A 311 -4.93 20.09 -5.81
N MET A 312 -4.76 19.41 -4.68
CA MET A 312 -3.66 19.66 -3.74
C MET A 312 -2.28 19.46 -4.37
N GLU A 313 -2.10 18.43 -5.21
CA GLU A 313 -0.86 18.18 -5.95
C GLU A 313 -0.57 19.30 -6.97
N MET A 314 -1.59 19.81 -7.68
CA MET A 314 -1.43 20.96 -8.56
C MET A 314 -1.11 22.26 -7.81
N LEU A 315 -1.70 22.46 -6.63
CA LEU A 315 -1.40 23.59 -5.77
C LEU A 315 0.03 23.53 -5.22
N GLU A 316 0.53 22.35 -4.86
CA GLU A 316 1.93 22.16 -4.46
C GLU A 316 2.89 22.41 -5.64
N MET A 317 2.53 22.00 -6.86
CA MET A 317 3.28 22.37 -8.06
C MET A 317 3.31 23.88 -8.29
N VAL A 318 2.20 24.59 -8.08
CA VAL A 318 2.15 26.07 -8.14
C VAL A 318 3.04 26.70 -7.09
N ARG A 319 3.02 26.20 -5.84
CA ARG A 319 3.89 26.67 -4.75
C ARG A 319 5.37 26.51 -5.11
N MET A 320 5.73 25.36 -5.70
CA MET A 320 7.09 25.04 -6.12
C MET A 320 7.59 25.84 -7.34
N THR A 321 6.70 26.24 -8.26
CA THR A 321 7.08 27.05 -9.43
C THR A 321 6.93 28.55 -9.21
N SER A 322 6.22 28.97 -8.15
CA SER A 322 5.89 30.37 -7.81
C SER A 322 5.27 31.17 -8.97
N ALA A 323 4.66 30.48 -9.94
CA ALA A 323 4.18 31.06 -11.19
C ALA A 323 2.97 30.28 -11.73
N ILE A 324 1.88 31.00 -12.04
CA ILE A 324 0.64 30.43 -12.59
C ILE A 324 0.54 30.80 -14.07
N GLY A 325 1.04 29.90 -14.92
CA GLY A 325 0.84 30.00 -16.37
C GLY A 325 -0.64 29.80 -16.77
N PRO A 326 -1.09 30.30 -17.94
CA PRO A 326 -2.49 30.19 -18.38
C PRO A 326 -3.05 28.76 -18.38
N SER A 327 -2.25 27.78 -18.80
CA SER A 327 -2.62 26.36 -18.81
C SER A 327 -2.67 25.72 -17.42
N THR A 328 -1.98 26.26 -16.42
CA THR A 328 -2.11 25.83 -15.02
C THR A 328 -3.35 26.45 -14.39
N ARG A 329 -3.62 27.74 -14.67
CA ARG A 329 -4.87 28.41 -14.28
C ARG A 329 -6.11 27.65 -14.75
N GLU A 330 -6.16 27.28 -16.03
CA GLU A 330 -7.28 26.52 -16.60
C GLU A 330 -7.46 25.16 -15.90
N ARG A 331 -6.38 24.38 -15.74
CA ARG A 331 -6.43 23.07 -15.04
C ARG A 331 -6.91 23.16 -13.59
N LEU A 332 -6.52 24.22 -12.86
CA LEU A 332 -7.02 24.46 -11.49
C LEU A 332 -8.52 24.73 -11.47
N ILE A 333 -9.04 25.52 -12.43
CA ILE A 333 -10.48 25.79 -12.57
C ILE A 333 -11.22 24.49 -12.88
N THR A 334 -10.78 23.73 -13.89
CA THR A 334 -11.40 22.45 -14.27
C THR A 334 -11.44 21.48 -13.09
N ALA A 335 -10.33 21.34 -12.35
CA ALA A 335 -10.28 20.42 -11.21
C ALA A 335 -11.16 20.86 -10.03
N LEU A 336 -11.28 22.15 -9.77
CA LEU A 336 -12.24 22.65 -8.78
C LEU A 336 -13.69 22.44 -9.26
N SER A 337 -13.99 22.64 -10.55
CA SER A 337 -15.31 22.33 -11.12
C SER A 337 -15.66 20.84 -10.97
N SER A 338 -14.74 19.94 -11.32
CA SER A 338 -14.93 18.50 -11.11
C SER A 338 -15.06 18.12 -9.63
N LEU A 339 -14.38 18.83 -8.71
CA LEU A 339 -14.60 18.64 -7.28
C LEU A 339 -16.02 19.05 -6.86
N ASN A 340 -16.53 20.18 -7.33
CA ASN A 340 -17.92 20.59 -7.05
C ASN A 340 -18.91 19.53 -7.54
N GLU A 341 -18.74 19.03 -8.77
CA GLU A 341 -19.55 17.94 -9.35
C GLU A 341 -19.51 16.67 -8.47
N MET A 342 -18.31 16.20 -8.08
CA MET A 342 -18.16 15.02 -7.21
C MET A 342 -18.64 15.23 -5.76
N THR A 343 -19.02 16.45 -5.37
CA THR A 343 -19.70 16.72 -4.09
C THR A 343 -21.23 16.82 -4.22
N GLN A 344 -21.77 16.80 -5.45
CA GLN A 344 -23.22 16.80 -5.65
C GLN A 344 -23.87 15.57 -5.02
N ASP A 345 -23.27 14.39 -5.11
CA ASP A 345 -23.77 13.17 -4.45
C ASP A 345 -24.05 13.35 -2.94
N PHE A 346 -23.22 14.13 -2.24
CA PHE A 346 -23.43 14.44 -0.82
C PHE A 346 -24.53 15.46 -0.62
N THR A 347 -24.53 16.53 -1.42
CA THR A 347 -25.47 17.63 -1.21
C THR A 347 -26.88 17.27 -1.67
N GLU A 348 -27.02 16.57 -2.81
CA GLU A 348 -28.30 16.22 -3.45
C GLU A 348 -28.92 14.92 -2.89
N SER A 349 -28.17 14.13 -2.12
CA SER A 349 -28.69 13.00 -1.34
C SER A 349 -29.91 13.41 -0.51
N SER A 350 -30.99 12.63 -0.61
CA SER A 350 -32.19 12.75 0.21
C SER A 350 -31.96 12.38 1.69
N PHE A 351 -30.82 11.78 2.01
CA PHE A 351 -30.46 11.29 3.35
C PHE A 351 -29.45 12.20 4.07
N THR A 352 -28.81 13.15 3.36
CA THR A 352 -27.94 14.16 3.97
C THR A 352 -28.74 15.20 4.76
N LEU A 353 -28.39 15.38 6.03
CA LEU A 353 -29.01 16.38 6.91
C LEU A 353 -28.71 17.81 6.41
N VAL A 354 -29.69 18.71 6.51
CA VAL A 354 -29.61 20.09 5.98
C VAL A 354 -28.35 20.84 6.45
N HIS A 355 -28.04 20.78 7.75
CA HIS A 355 -26.85 21.44 8.31
C HIS A 355 -25.53 20.89 7.75
N HIS A 356 -25.47 19.60 7.38
CA HIS A 356 -24.31 19.00 6.72
C HIS A 356 -24.19 19.47 5.26
N ARG A 357 -25.33 19.61 4.56
CA ARG A 357 -25.38 20.18 3.20
C ARG A 357 -24.88 21.63 3.19
N GLU A 358 -25.35 22.46 4.13
CA GLU A 358 -24.91 23.84 4.30
C GLU A 358 -23.39 23.91 4.54
N GLN A 359 -22.86 23.15 5.50
CA GLN A 359 -21.42 23.10 5.79
C GLN A 359 -20.56 22.68 4.58
N ILE A 360 -21.02 21.73 3.75
CA ILE A 360 -20.32 21.35 2.52
C ILE A 360 -20.32 22.52 1.51
N LEU A 361 -21.45 23.19 1.34
CA LEU A 361 -21.58 24.32 0.41
C LEU A 361 -20.72 25.52 0.84
N ASP A 362 -20.66 25.81 2.14
CA ASP A 362 -19.80 26.84 2.73
C ASP A 362 -18.32 26.57 2.42
N PHE A 363 -17.82 25.35 2.70
CA PHE A 363 -16.43 24.99 2.40
C PHE A 363 -16.12 25.05 0.88
N LEU A 364 -17.07 24.68 0.02
CA LEU A 364 -16.92 24.81 -1.42
C LEU A 364 -16.88 26.29 -1.86
N GLU A 365 -17.65 27.17 -1.21
CA GLU A 365 -17.59 28.62 -1.47
C GLU A 365 -16.28 29.24 -1.02
N GLU A 366 -15.78 28.88 0.16
CA GLU A 366 -14.44 29.27 0.63
C GLU A 366 -13.35 28.77 -0.33
N CYS A 367 -13.45 27.54 -0.86
CA CYS A 367 -12.52 27.03 -1.86
C CYS A 367 -12.59 27.83 -3.18
N ARG A 368 -13.80 28.21 -3.65
CA ARG A 368 -13.98 29.07 -4.84
C ARG A 368 -13.42 30.47 -4.62
N PHE A 369 -13.60 31.04 -3.42
CA PHE A 369 -13.06 32.35 -3.06
C PHE A 369 -11.52 32.37 -3.07
N GLU A 370 -10.87 31.44 -2.36
CA GLU A 370 -9.41 31.38 -2.32
C GLU A 370 -8.81 30.98 -3.68
N MET A 371 -9.50 30.16 -4.48
CA MET A 371 -9.12 29.90 -5.87
C MET A 371 -9.20 31.15 -6.74
N SER A 372 -10.22 31.99 -6.56
CA SER A 372 -10.34 33.28 -7.27
C SER A 372 -9.19 34.23 -6.90
N ASN A 373 -8.84 34.30 -5.61
CA ASN A 373 -7.69 35.08 -5.12
C ASN A 373 -6.38 34.59 -5.76
N LEU A 374 -6.19 33.27 -5.83
CA LEU A 374 -5.02 32.63 -6.45
C LEU A 374 -4.90 32.88 -7.96
N ILE A 375 -6.03 32.98 -8.66
CA ILE A 375 -6.11 33.03 -10.12
C ILE A 375 -6.09 34.44 -10.70
N THR A 376 -6.56 35.42 -9.93
CA THR A 376 -6.66 36.83 -10.34
C THR A 376 -5.28 37.43 -10.59
N PRO A 377 -5.04 38.08 -11.74
CA PRO A 377 -3.74 38.70 -12.02
C PRO A 377 -3.49 39.90 -11.10
N GLU A 378 -2.28 40.00 -10.52
CA GLU A 378 -1.87 41.18 -9.75
C GLU A 378 -1.92 42.44 -10.64
N GLN A 379 -2.64 43.47 -10.18
CA GLN A 379 -2.90 44.68 -10.97
C GLN A 379 -1.75 45.71 -10.94
N ASN A 380 -0.64 45.43 -10.23
CA ASN A 380 0.50 46.34 -10.04
C ASN A 380 1.85 45.65 -10.33
N PRO A 381 2.35 45.66 -11.58
CA PRO A 381 3.61 45.01 -11.96
C PRO A 381 4.85 45.84 -11.58
N GLY A 382 4.93 46.33 -10.33
CA GLY A 382 5.86 47.41 -9.95
C GLY A 382 6.41 47.45 -8.52
N MET A 383 6.16 46.44 -7.69
CA MET A 383 6.79 46.33 -6.35
C MET A 383 7.28 44.90 -6.07
N GLU A 384 8.59 44.78 -5.91
CA GLU A 384 9.38 43.68 -5.30
C GLU A 384 8.77 42.26 -5.29
N ASP A 385 9.22 41.42 -6.24
CA ASP A 385 8.78 40.02 -6.48
C ASP A 385 8.71 39.11 -5.24
N ASN A 386 9.46 39.41 -4.17
CA ASN A 386 9.47 38.61 -2.94
C ASN A 386 8.14 38.70 -2.16
N PHE A 387 7.46 39.86 -2.13
CA PHE A 387 6.21 40.00 -1.37
C PHE A 387 5.02 39.29 -2.05
N SER A 388 4.99 39.30 -3.40
CA SER A 388 3.99 38.55 -4.17
C SER A 388 4.15 37.03 -3.99
N GLN A 389 5.38 36.53 -3.82
CA GLN A 389 5.64 35.11 -3.58
C GLN A 389 5.12 34.64 -2.22
N ASP A 390 5.36 35.39 -1.14
CA ASP A 390 4.82 35.08 0.19
C ASP A 390 3.28 35.12 0.21
N SER A 391 2.67 36.08 -0.51
CA SER A 391 1.22 36.20 -0.67
C SER A 391 0.60 35.00 -1.41
N LEU A 392 1.28 34.53 -2.46
CA LEU A 392 0.90 33.34 -3.23
C LEU A 392 0.94 32.08 -2.35
N GLU A 393 2.02 31.87 -1.60
CA GLU A 393 2.20 30.72 -0.72
C GLU A 393 1.13 30.67 0.38
N VAL A 394 0.83 31.81 1.01
CA VAL A 394 -0.26 31.93 1.99
C VAL A 394 -1.62 31.57 1.38
N THR A 395 -1.89 31.99 0.14
CA THR A 395 -3.18 31.69 -0.54
C THR A 395 -3.28 30.20 -0.89
N VAL A 396 -2.19 29.59 -1.37
CA VAL A 396 -2.09 28.15 -1.61
C VAL A 396 -2.30 27.35 -0.32
N GLU A 397 -1.70 27.76 0.79
CA GLU A 397 -1.84 27.05 2.08
C GLU A 397 -3.25 27.19 2.66
N ARG A 398 -3.89 28.36 2.54
CA ARG A 398 -5.31 28.54 2.90
C ARG A 398 -6.23 27.63 2.10
N LEU A 399 -6.08 27.59 0.77
CA LEU A 399 -6.89 26.73 -0.09
C LEU A 399 -6.65 25.23 0.23
N ASN A 400 -5.39 24.82 0.42
CA ASN A 400 -5.06 23.46 0.87
C ASN A 400 -5.68 23.12 2.23
N ARG A 401 -5.82 24.07 3.14
CA ARG A 401 -6.52 23.89 4.41
C ARG A 401 -8.02 23.71 4.21
N ARG A 402 -8.68 24.56 3.40
CA ARG A 402 -10.11 24.42 3.09
C ARG A 402 -10.45 23.11 2.38
N LEU A 403 -9.58 22.64 1.49
CA LEU A 403 -9.72 21.32 0.85
C LEU A 403 -9.63 20.17 1.85
N LYS A 404 -8.76 20.24 2.87
CA LYS A 404 -8.67 19.25 3.96
C LYS A 404 -9.90 19.31 4.89
N ASP A 405 -10.43 20.49 5.15
CA ASP A 405 -11.60 20.67 6.01
C ASP A 405 -12.88 20.19 5.30
N LEU A 406 -13.03 20.46 4.00
CA LEU A 406 -14.02 19.82 3.12
C LEU A 406 -13.88 18.29 3.11
N GLN A 407 -12.66 17.76 2.93
CA GLN A 407 -12.40 16.31 2.94
C GLN A 407 -12.89 15.66 4.24
N ARG A 408 -12.64 16.28 5.40
CA ARG A 408 -13.14 15.81 6.69
C ARG A 408 -14.66 15.91 6.80
N GLN A 409 -15.26 16.99 6.30
CA GLN A 409 -16.71 17.15 6.31
C GLN A 409 -17.40 16.02 5.52
N LEU A 410 -16.90 15.71 4.32
CA LEU A 410 -17.42 14.60 3.50
C LEU A 410 -17.30 13.24 4.25
N GLN A 411 -16.20 13.02 4.97
CA GLN A 411 -16.01 11.84 5.82
C GLN A 411 -17.03 11.77 6.96
N VAL A 412 -17.27 12.89 7.66
CA VAL A 412 -18.27 12.97 8.74
C VAL A 412 -19.67 12.63 8.22
N VAL A 413 -20.09 13.21 7.10
CA VAL A 413 -21.42 12.98 6.51
C VAL A 413 -21.62 11.52 6.11
N ALA A 414 -20.65 10.93 5.39
CA ALA A 414 -20.76 9.53 4.98
C ALA A 414 -20.81 8.57 6.19
N MET A 415 -20.00 8.83 7.22
CA MET A 415 -19.95 7.98 8.41
C MET A 415 -21.16 8.15 9.34
N ASP A 416 -21.81 9.33 9.37
CA ASP A 416 -23.06 9.54 10.10
C ASP A 416 -24.25 8.82 9.45
N GLN A 417 -24.34 8.82 8.11
CA GLN A 417 -25.35 8.01 7.41
C GLN A 417 -25.12 6.50 7.63
N VAL A 418 -23.87 6.02 7.56
CA VAL A 418 -23.51 4.63 7.94
C VAL A 418 -23.98 4.30 9.36
N SER A 419 -23.67 5.19 10.32
CA SER A 419 -24.07 5.05 11.72
C SER A 419 -25.59 4.94 11.84
N THR A 420 -26.33 5.76 11.09
CA THR A 420 -27.79 5.76 11.05
C THR A 420 -28.35 4.41 10.57
N ILE A 421 -27.90 3.89 9.41
CA ILE A 421 -28.35 2.59 8.89
C ILE A 421 -28.12 1.44 9.90
N PHE A 422 -26.93 1.36 10.48
CA PHE A 422 -26.61 0.28 11.43
C PHE A 422 -27.27 0.47 12.80
N ARG A 423 -27.64 1.70 13.18
CA ARG A 423 -28.34 1.99 14.44
C ARG A 423 -29.83 1.70 14.37
N THR A 424 -30.49 1.97 13.25
CA THR A 424 -31.92 1.60 13.07
C THR A 424 -32.10 0.11 12.87
N ASN A 425 -31.08 -0.57 12.30
CA ASN A 425 -31.08 -2.01 12.02
C ASN A 425 -32.28 -2.44 11.16
N GLU A 426 -32.71 -1.55 10.25
CA GLU A 426 -33.85 -1.74 9.36
C GLU A 426 -33.70 -2.96 8.46
N ASP A 427 -32.50 -3.21 7.92
CA ASP A 427 -32.18 -4.37 7.08
C ASP A 427 -32.69 -5.69 7.71
N GLN A 428 -32.21 -5.99 8.92
CA GLN A 428 -32.60 -7.21 9.64
C GLN A 428 -34.10 -7.27 9.90
N ASN A 429 -34.73 -6.15 10.24
CA ASN A 429 -36.16 -6.08 10.50
C ASN A 429 -36.99 -6.32 9.23
N VAL A 430 -36.59 -5.74 8.10
CA VAL A 430 -37.27 -5.89 6.81
C VAL A 430 -37.08 -7.30 6.27
N LEU A 431 -35.84 -7.80 6.18
CA LEU A 431 -35.54 -9.13 5.65
C LEU A 431 -36.18 -10.25 6.48
N SER A 432 -36.11 -10.18 7.82
CA SER A 432 -36.75 -11.18 8.68
C SER A 432 -38.28 -11.16 8.57
N SER A 433 -38.88 -9.99 8.33
CA SER A 433 -40.31 -9.86 8.07
C SER A 433 -40.70 -10.47 6.72
N ILE A 434 -39.96 -10.18 5.63
CA ILE A 434 -40.15 -10.81 4.31
C ILE A 434 -40.09 -12.33 4.44
N LYS A 435 -39.05 -12.87 5.09
CA LYS A 435 -38.90 -14.31 5.31
C LYS A 435 -40.08 -14.87 6.12
N THR A 436 -40.48 -14.23 7.21
CA THR A 436 -41.59 -14.69 8.06
C THR A 436 -42.91 -14.73 7.28
N CYS A 437 -43.27 -13.66 6.57
CA CYS A 437 -44.48 -13.60 5.73
C CYS A 437 -44.44 -14.64 4.59
N SER A 438 -43.27 -14.87 3.98
CA SER A 438 -43.10 -15.91 2.96
C SER A 438 -43.30 -17.34 3.50
N ILE A 439 -42.95 -17.58 4.77
CA ILE A 439 -43.13 -18.89 5.42
C ILE A 439 -44.59 -19.11 5.79
N SER A 440 -45.27 -18.07 6.32
CA SER A 440 -46.70 -18.14 6.69
C SER A 440 -47.66 -18.12 5.49
N GLY A 441 -47.20 -17.67 4.31
CA GLY A 441 -48.04 -17.49 3.11
C GLY A 441 -48.80 -16.16 3.10
N ASP A 442 -48.37 -15.19 3.91
CA ASP A 442 -48.92 -13.84 3.98
C ASP A 442 -48.37 -12.98 2.83
N ILE A 443 -49.01 -13.03 1.67
CA ILE A 443 -48.54 -12.36 0.45
C ILE A 443 -48.68 -10.84 0.52
N ASP A 444 -49.76 -10.34 1.12
CA ASP A 444 -49.95 -8.90 1.38
C ASP A 444 -48.82 -8.36 2.28
N GLY A 445 -48.41 -9.15 3.29
CA GLY A 445 -47.24 -8.89 4.11
C GLY A 445 -45.95 -8.88 3.29
N VAL A 446 -45.71 -9.90 2.44
CA VAL A 446 -44.51 -9.95 1.58
C VAL A 446 -44.42 -8.70 0.69
N GLU A 447 -45.48 -8.34 -0.03
CA GLU A 447 -45.50 -7.16 -0.91
C GLU A 447 -45.23 -5.86 -0.15
N LYS A 448 -45.88 -5.67 1.00
CA LYS A 448 -45.66 -4.52 1.88
C LYS A 448 -44.22 -4.39 2.38
N TYR A 449 -43.56 -5.51 2.72
CA TYR A 449 -42.16 -5.46 3.16
C TYR A 449 -41.16 -5.41 2.00
N LEU A 450 -41.52 -5.85 0.78
CA LEU A 450 -40.72 -5.61 -0.42
C LEU A 450 -40.69 -4.13 -0.82
N GLU A 451 -41.76 -3.38 -0.61
CA GLU A 451 -41.75 -1.92 -0.83
C GLU A 451 -40.82 -1.22 0.17
N LYS A 452 -40.89 -1.57 1.46
CA LYS A 452 -39.93 -1.09 2.47
C LYS A 452 -38.48 -1.49 2.17
N PHE A 453 -38.28 -2.67 1.57
CA PHE A 453 -36.97 -3.09 1.11
C PHE A 453 -36.45 -2.19 -0.02
N ARG A 454 -37.31 -1.72 -0.94
CA ARG A 454 -36.91 -0.77 -1.99
C ARG A 454 -36.41 0.54 -1.38
N GLU A 455 -37.21 1.16 -0.49
CA GLU A 455 -36.83 2.41 0.20
C GLU A 455 -35.51 2.25 0.97
N HIS A 456 -35.35 1.15 1.71
CA HIS A 456 -34.12 0.87 2.45
C HIS A 456 -32.92 0.59 1.52
N ALA A 457 -33.13 -0.11 0.41
CA ALA A 457 -32.10 -0.41 -0.58
C ALA A 457 -31.59 0.85 -1.31
N GLU A 458 -32.44 1.86 -1.50
CA GLU A 458 -32.03 3.17 -2.04
C GLU A 458 -31.11 3.91 -1.05
N HIS A 459 -31.46 3.96 0.23
CA HIS A 459 -30.61 4.54 1.28
C HIS A 459 -29.25 3.83 1.40
N VAL A 460 -29.25 2.49 1.39
CA VAL A 460 -28.01 1.68 1.40
C VAL A 460 -27.14 1.99 0.17
N GLN A 461 -27.71 2.08 -1.03
CA GLN A 461 -26.97 2.42 -2.25
C GLN A 461 -26.35 3.82 -2.19
N ASP A 462 -27.08 4.78 -1.62
CA ASP A 462 -26.61 6.15 -1.45
C ASP A 462 -25.38 6.19 -0.52
N VAL A 463 -25.47 5.53 0.63
CA VAL A 463 -24.35 5.36 1.56
C VAL A 463 -23.14 4.70 0.88
N CYS A 464 -23.33 3.66 0.08
CA CYS A 464 -22.23 3.04 -0.67
C CYS A 464 -21.54 4.03 -1.62
N ARG A 465 -22.30 4.90 -2.30
CA ARG A 465 -21.76 5.94 -3.17
C ARG A 465 -20.95 6.97 -2.37
N LEU A 466 -21.46 7.45 -1.23
CA LEU A 466 -20.71 8.38 -0.38
C LEU A 466 -19.41 7.76 0.16
N LEU A 467 -19.44 6.49 0.56
CA LEU A 467 -18.24 5.74 0.97
C LEU A 467 -17.23 5.53 -0.18
N HIS A 468 -17.70 5.43 -1.43
CA HIS A 468 -16.82 5.45 -2.60
C HIS A 468 -16.10 6.80 -2.74
N HIS A 469 -16.82 7.91 -2.54
CA HIS A 469 -16.26 9.24 -2.70
C HIS A 469 -15.18 9.61 -1.66
N ILE A 470 -15.26 9.07 -0.44
CA ILE A 470 -14.26 9.30 0.62
C ILE A 470 -13.10 8.28 0.64
N SER A 471 -13.10 7.29 -0.25
CA SER A 471 -12.13 6.19 -0.24
C SER A 471 -10.68 6.68 -0.37
N MET A 472 -9.81 6.25 0.57
CA MET A 472 -8.45 6.84 0.71
C MET A 472 -7.33 6.05 0.02
N THR A 473 -7.53 4.76 -0.24
CA THR A 473 -6.56 3.83 -0.84
C THR A 473 -7.17 3.14 -2.05
N ASP A 474 -6.35 2.71 -3.01
CA ASP A 474 -6.80 2.02 -4.24
C ASP A 474 -7.69 0.82 -3.93
N GLY A 475 -7.32 0.03 -2.90
CA GLY A 475 -8.07 -1.15 -2.50
C GLY A 475 -9.45 -0.81 -1.93
N LEU A 476 -9.55 0.25 -1.11
CA LEU A 476 -10.83 0.73 -0.59
C LEU A 476 -11.68 1.33 -1.70
N HIS A 477 -11.09 2.11 -2.63
CA HIS A 477 -11.80 2.71 -3.78
C HIS A 477 -12.43 1.65 -4.68
N VAL A 478 -11.69 0.58 -4.95
CA VAL A 478 -12.20 -0.58 -5.69
C VAL A 478 -13.33 -1.27 -4.91
N ALA A 479 -13.12 -1.55 -3.62
CA ALA A 479 -14.07 -2.31 -2.83
C ALA A 479 -15.41 -1.57 -2.60
N THR A 480 -15.39 -0.27 -2.34
CA THR A 480 -16.60 0.54 -2.09
C THR A 480 -17.41 0.76 -3.36
N GLY A 481 -16.79 1.15 -4.47
CA GLY A 481 -17.51 1.33 -5.73
C GLY A 481 -18.09 0.02 -6.28
N HIS A 482 -17.42 -1.13 -6.07
CA HIS A 482 -18.04 -2.41 -6.43
C HIS A 482 -19.14 -2.83 -5.45
N ALA A 483 -19.06 -2.48 -4.17
CA ALA A 483 -20.17 -2.70 -3.22
C ALA A 483 -21.42 -1.92 -3.64
N GLU A 484 -21.26 -0.64 -4.03
CA GLU A 484 -22.32 0.18 -4.60
C GLU A 484 -22.98 -0.49 -5.82
N ARG A 485 -22.17 -0.89 -6.82
CA ARG A 485 -22.70 -1.51 -8.04
C ARG A 485 -23.35 -2.88 -7.80
N ASN A 486 -22.78 -3.70 -6.91
CA ASN A 486 -23.36 -4.99 -6.55
C ASN A 486 -24.72 -4.80 -5.86
N LEU A 487 -24.82 -3.90 -4.87
CA LEU A 487 -26.09 -3.62 -4.19
C LEU A 487 -27.13 -2.99 -5.14
N ARG A 488 -26.72 -2.08 -6.03
CA ARG A 488 -27.59 -1.54 -7.10
C ARG A 488 -28.12 -2.61 -8.05
N ALA A 489 -27.29 -3.59 -8.42
CA ALA A 489 -27.70 -4.70 -9.27
C ALA A 489 -28.56 -5.74 -8.52
N LEU A 490 -28.27 -5.98 -7.24
CA LEU A 490 -28.95 -7.00 -6.43
C LEU A 490 -30.35 -6.58 -6.00
N ALA A 491 -30.56 -5.31 -5.65
CA ALA A 491 -31.86 -4.78 -5.20
C ALA A 491 -33.05 -5.14 -6.14
N PRO A 492 -33.01 -4.84 -7.46
CA PRO A 492 -34.10 -5.20 -8.37
C PRO A 492 -34.28 -6.72 -8.52
N LEU A 493 -33.21 -7.51 -8.41
CA LEU A 493 -33.29 -8.97 -8.53
C LEU A 493 -33.97 -9.60 -7.28
N THR A 494 -33.70 -9.08 -6.09
CA THR A 494 -34.43 -9.44 -4.85
C THR A 494 -35.91 -9.08 -4.97
N LEU A 495 -36.25 -7.91 -5.51
CA LEU A 495 -37.65 -7.51 -5.76
C LEU A 495 -38.33 -8.46 -6.76
N LEU A 496 -37.67 -8.83 -7.86
CA LEU A 496 -38.20 -9.79 -8.85
C LEU A 496 -38.37 -11.21 -8.27
N ALA A 497 -37.46 -11.64 -7.39
CA ALA A 497 -37.62 -12.90 -6.66
C ALA A 497 -38.86 -12.86 -5.74
N GLY A 498 -39.09 -11.72 -5.07
CA GLY A 498 -40.27 -11.46 -4.25
C GLY A 498 -41.57 -11.48 -5.04
N GLN A 499 -41.64 -10.72 -6.15
CA GLN A 499 -42.78 -10.73 -7.07
C GLN A 499 -43.10 -12.12 -7.61
N THR A 500 -42.08 -12.92 -7.91
CA THR A 500 -42.25 -14.31 -8.36
C THR A 500 -42.91 -15.19 -7.30
N LEU A 501 -42.64 -14.95 -6.01
CA LEU A 501 -43.35 -15.62 -4.92
C LEU A 501 -44.79 -15.12 -4.79
N CYS A 502 -45.04 -13.81 -4.90
CA CYS A 502 -46.40 -13.25 -4.83
C CYS A 502 -47.31 -13.82 -5.94
N VAL A 503 -46.78 -14.03 -7.15
CA VAL A 503 -47.50 -14.68 -8.27
C VAL A 503 -47.65 -16.20 -8.07
N HIS A 504 -46.76 -16.85 -7.31
CA HIS A 504 -46.79 -18.29 -7.04
C HIS A 504 -46.71 -18.64 -5.53
N PRO A 505 -47.70 -18.27 -4.70
CA PRO A 505 -47.61 -18.35 -3.22
C PRO A 505 -47.29 -19.75 -2.65
N SER A 506 -47.76 -20.81 -3.31
CA SER A 506 -47.53 -22.21 -2.90
C SER A 506 -46.17 -22.78 -3.34
N SER A 507 -45.36 -22.00 -4.07
CA SER A 507 -44.09 -22.44 -4.64
C SER A 507 -42.96 -22.39 -3.62
N ARG A 508 -42.67 -23.54 -2.98
CA ARG A 508 -41.47 -23.71 -2.13
C ARG A 508 -40.18 -23.26 -2.82
N ILE A 509 -40.04 -23.51 -4.13
CA ILE A 509 -38.85 -23.14 -4.92
C ILE A 509 -38.74 -21.62 -5.08
N ALA A 510 -39.86 -20.92 -5.30
CA ALA A 510 -39.84 -19.44 -5.39
C ALA A 510 -39.51 -18.80 -4.03
N ARG A 511 -39.99 -19.40 -2.93
CA ARG A 511 -39.64 -18.99 -1.57
C ARG A 511 -38.15 -19.22 -1.25
N GLU A 512 -37.62 -20.40 -1.57
CA GLU A 512 -36.19 -20.72 -1.44
C GLU A 512 -35.33 -19.72 -2.23
N ASN A 513 -35.76 -19.34 -3.44
CA ASN A 513 -35.08 -18.32 -4.22
C ASN A 513 -35.09 -16.94 -3.52
N LEU A 514 -36.25 -16.45 -3.08
CA LEU A 514 -36.34 -15.19 -2.34
C LEU A 514 -35.46 -15.21 -1.07
N GLU A 515 -35.47 -16.31 -0.34
CA GLU A 515 -34.66 -16.47 0.88
C GLU A 515 -33.16 -16.31 0.61
N VAL A 516 -32.62 -16.94 -0.45
CA VAL A 516 -31.22 -16.81 -0.85
C VAL A 516 -30.88 -15.39 -1.34
N PHE A 517 -31.80 -14.70 -2.01
CA PHE A 517 -31.62 -13.28 -2.35
C PHE A 517 -31.54 -12.39 -1.09
N CYS A 518 -32.41 -12.61 -0.10
CA CYS A 518 -32.36 -11.93 1.19
C CYS A 518 -31.06 -12.22 1.96
N ASP A 519 -30.59 -13.46 1.99
CA ASP A 519 -29.31 -13.82 2.64
C ASP A 519 -28.11 -13.19 1.95
N THR A 520 -28.11 -13.18 0.61
CA THR A 520 -27.04 -12.54 -0.17
C THR A 520 -27.02 -11.02 0.05
N TRP A 521 -28.19 -10.39 0.15
CA TRP A 521 -28.28 -8.97 0.51
C TRP A 521 -27.70 -8.71 1.90
N SER A 522 -28.14 -9.48 2.92
CA SER A 522 -27.64 -9.32 4.29
C SER A 522 -26.12 -9.55 4.40
N GLN A 523 -25.55 -10.47 3.60
CA GLN A 523 -24.10 -10.66 3.52
C GLN A 523 -23.37 -9.43 2.95
N ASN A 524 -23.95 -8.74 1.96
CA ASN A 524 -23.38 -7.49 1.44
C ASN A 524 -23.49 -6.34 2.45
N ILE A 525 -24.58 -6.26 3.24
CA ILE A 525 -24.69 -5.30 4.36
C ILE A 525 -23.64 -5.57 5.45
N ASN A 526 -23.37 -6.84 5.76
CA ASN A 526 -22.29 -7.22 6.68
C ASN A 526 -20.89 -6.83 6.14
N ASP A 527 -20.69 -6.89 4.83
CA ASP A 527 -19.44 -6.45 4.20
C ASP A 527 -19.33 -4.92 4.16
N LEU A 528 -20.43 -4.19 3.92
CA LEU A 528 -20.50 -2.73 4.07
C LEU A 528 -20.09 -2.29 5.48
N SER A 529 -20.49 -3.02 6.52
CA SER A 529 -20.05 -2.77 7.91
C SER A 529 -18.53 -2.95 8.11
N LYS A 530 -17.89 -3.86 7.37
CA LYS A 530 -16.42 -4.03 7.39
C LYS A 530 -15.75 -2.89 6.64
N LEU A 531 -16.21 -2.57 5.43
CA LEU A 531 -15.68 -1.48 4.60
C LEU A 531 -15.74 -0.13 5.33
N ALA A 532 -16.83 0.16 6.04
CA ALA A 532 -16.94 1.37 6.85
C ALA A 532 -15.90 1.43 7.99
N LYS A 533 -15.61 0.30 8.65
CA LYS A 533 -14.58 0.22 9.71
C LYS A 533 -13.17 0.35 9.14
N GLU A 534 -12.92 -0.21 7.96
CA GLU A 534 -11.65 -0.07 7.25
C GLU A 534 -11.42 1.36 6.74
N LEU A 535 -12.47 2.04 6.26
CA LEU A 535 -12.45 3.45 5.90
C LEU A 535 -12.17 4.34 7.11
N ASP A 536 -12.87 4.16 8.24
CA ASP A 536 -12.61 4.90 9.48
C ASP A 536 -11.20 4.65 10.02
N ALA A 537 -10.71 3.41 9.95
CA ALA A 537 -9.35 3.07 10.31
C ALA A 537 -8.30 3.67 9.35
N ALA A 538 -8.62 3.84 8.07
CA ALA A 538 -7.76 4.51 7.10
C ALA A 538 -7.73 6.03 7.32
N ALA A 539 -8.90 6.66 7.52
CA ALA A 539 -9.03 8.09 7.83
C ALA A 539 -8.38 8.46 9.17
N SER A 540 -8.49 7.58 10.17
CA SER A 540 -7.82 7.71 11.48
C SER A 540 -6.32 7.35 11.45
N GLY A 541 -5.75 6.97 10.30
CA GLY A 541 -4.34 6.56 10.16
C GLY A 541 -3.97 5.18 10.74
N ARG A 542 -4.90 4.47 11.40
CA ARG A 542 -4.67 3.17 12.05
C ARG A 542 -4.20 2.08 11.07
N VAL A 543 -4.73 2.06 9.85
CA VAL A 543 -4.31 1.11 8.79
C VAL A 543 -2.83 1.28 8.41
N ALA A 544 -2.31 2.52 8.48
CA ALA A 544 -0.90 2.79 8.21
C ALA A 544 0.02 2.27 9.33
N ALA A 545 -0.46 2.24 10.58
CA ALA A 545 0.26 1.63 11.70
C ALA A 545 0.25 0.10 11.63
N GLU A 546 -0.90 -0.52 11.33
CA GLU A 546 -1.03 -1.99 11.18
C GLU A 546 -0.16 -2.55 10.05
N LYS A 547 -0.14 -1.89 8.88
CA LYS A 547 0.71 -2.31 7.75
C LYS A 547 2.21 -2.17 8.05
N GLN A 548 2.60 -1.27 8.95
CA GLN A 548 3.97 -1.16 9.44
C GLN A 548 4.32 -2.27 10.46
N ALA A 549 3.35 -2.71 11.27
CA ALA A 549 3.53 -3.81 12.22
C ALA A 549 3.73 -5.18 11.53
N TYR A 550 3.12 -5.41 10.36
CA TYR A 550 3.28 -6.66 9.59
C TYR A 550 4.59 -6.76 8.77
N MET A 551 5.43 -5.72 8.79
CA MET A 551 6.69 -5.67 8.02
C MET A 551 7.94 -5.94 8.86
N SER A 552 7.82 -6.23 10.15
CA SER A 552 8.91 -6.80 10.96
C SER A 552 8.97 -8.33 10.80
N LEU A 553 10.20 -8.85 10.64
CA LEU A 553 10.43 -10.23 10.22
C LEU A 553 10.12 -11.27 11.32
N PRO A 554 9.62 -12.47 10.98
CA PRO A 554 9.64 -13.61 11.88
C PRO A 554 11.11 -13.99 12.20
N ARG A 555 11.45 -14.08 13.48
CA ARG A 555 12.83 -14.41 13.91
C ARG A 555 13.18 -15.86 13.56
N PRO A 556 14.37 -16.15 12.99
CA PRO A 556 14.81 -17.53 12.77
C PRO A 556 15.37 -18.16 14.05
N GLY A 557 14.94 -19.38 14.35
CA GLY A 557 15.70 -20.32 15.19
C GLY A 557 15.02 -20.81 16.47
N CYS A 558 14.46 -22.01 16.41
CA CYS A 558 14.66 -23.01 17.47
C CYS A 558 14.61 -24.41 16.85
N SER A 559 15.74 -25.12 16.87
CA SER A 559 15.93 -26.41 16.17
C SER A 559 15.52 -27.60 17.03
N SER A 560 15.16 -28.70 16.34
CA SER A 560 14.69 -29.96 16.91
C SER A 560 15.63 -30.60 17.94
N PHE A 561 15.05 -31.20 18.97
CA PHE A 561 15.58 -32.39 19.65
C PHE A 561 14.44 -33.39 19.82
N GLY A 562 14.69 -34.66 19.54
CA GLY A 562 13.73 -35.75 19.70
C GLY A 562 14.32 -36.95 20.44
N GLY A 563 13.42 -37.77 20.99
CA GLY A 563 13.71 -39.14 21.42
C GLY A 563 13.80 -39.38 22.92
N LEU A 564 12.80 -40.07 23.48
CA LEU A 564 12.86 -41.37 24.20
C LEU A 564 11.46 -41.71 24.80
N PRO A 565 11.15 -42.97 25.21
CA PRO A 565 9.95 -43.64 24.69
C PRO A 565 8.84 -44.02 25.71
N SER A 566 7.87 -44.77 25.19
CA SER A 566 6.59 -45.26 25.73
C SER A 566 6.57 -46.00 27.08
N THR A 567 5.56 -45.68 27.91
CA THR A 567 4.69 -46.56 28.74
C THR A 567 3.51 -45.71 29.28
N SER A 568 2.30 -46.18 29.69
CA SER A 568 1.49 -47.39 29.44
C SER A 568 0.07 -47.18 30.07
N LEU A 569 -0.86 -48.14 29.91
CA LEU A 569 -2.18 -48.28 30.59
C LEU A 569 -3.28 -47.28 30.13
N GLN A 570 -4.36 -47.70 29.44
CA GLN A 570 -5.52 -48.54 29.86
C GLN A 570 -6.54 -47.82 30.77
N ASN A 571 -7.70 -47.44 30.21
CA ASN A 571 -8.97 -48.17 30.44
C ASN A 571 -10.19 -47.59 29.67
N LEU A 572 -10.96 -48.49 29.06
CA LEU A 572 -12.35 -48.34 28.58
C LEU A 572 -13.30 -48.91 29.67
N PRO A 573 -14.60 -48.54 29.72
CA PRO A 573 -15.66 -49.06 28.82
C PRO A 573 -16.60 -47.95 28.28
N TYR A 574 -17.24 -48.00 27.11
CA TYR A 574 -17.96 -49.03 26.34
C TYR A 574 -19.29 -49.52 26.95
N VAL A 575 -20.41 -48.92 26.54
CA VAL A 575 -21.71 -49.59 26.34
C VAL A 575 -22.31 -49.07 25.03
N ASP A 576 -22.98 -49.95 24.30
CA ASP A 576 -23.43 -49.84 22.91
C ASP A 576 -24.96 -49.61 22.83
N GLN A 577 -25.42 -48.89 21.79
CA GLN A 577 -26.70 -49.14 21.10
C GLN A 577 -26.94 -48.19 19.90
N THR A 578 -27.33 -48.79 18.78
CA THR A 578 -27.92 -48.19 17.56
C THR A 578 -29.25 -48.94 17.26
N PRO A 579 -30.10 -48.64 16.25
CA PRO A 579 -29.91 -47.76 15.08
C PRO A 579 -31.13 -46.94 14.57
N LYS A 580 -30.86 -46.12 13.52
CA LYS A 580 -31.68 -45.76 12.33
C LYS A 580 -32.04 -44.28 12.05
N GLU A 581 -31.45 -43.83 10.94
CA GLU A 581 -32.02 -43.08 9.81
C GLU A 581 -32.20 -41.54 9.84
N SER A 582 -31.32 -40.90 9.04
CA SER A 582 -31.55 -39.74 8.17
C SER A 582 -31.60 -38.31 8.75
N SER A 583 -30.56 -37.50 8.49
CA SER A 583 -30.62 -36.34 7.56
C SER A 583 -29.38 -35.42 7.62
N SER A 584 -29.06 -34.83 6.44
CA SER A 584 -28.40 -33.53 6.20
C SER A 584 -27.00 -33.15 6.77
N MET A 585 -26.21 -32.62 5.84
CA MET A 585 -25.34 -31.43 5.93
C MET A 585 -23.92 -31.49 6.53
N THR A 586 -22.96 -31.24 5.61
CA THR A 586 -21.88 -30.25 5.70
C THR A 586 -21.28 -29.91 7.06
N ASN A 587 -19.96 -30.08 7.18
CA ASN A 587 -19.18 -29.04 7.83
C ASN A 587 -17.78 -28.87 7.25
N SER A 588 -17.40 -27.60 7.04
CA SER A 588 -16.04 -27.14 6.79
C SER A 588 -15.15 -27.35 8.01
N GLN A 589 -13.87 -27.69 7.81
CA GLN A 589 -12.86 -27.60 8.87
C GLN A 589 -11.83 -26.52 8.55
N SER A 590 -11.82 -25.48 9.38
CA SER A 590 -10.63 -24.68 9.65
C SER A 590 -10.41 -24.68 11.17
N SER A 591 -9.32 -25.29 11.61
CA SER A 591 -9.00 -25.39 13.03
C SER A 591 -7.48 -25.33 13.23
N SER A 592 -7.01 -24.30 13.93
CA SER A 592 -6.64 -24.47 15.34
C SER A 592 -6.02 -23.19 15.88
N GLY A 593 -6.45 -22.77 17.06
CA GLY A 593 -5.65 -21.94 17.95
C GLY A 593 -5.48 -22.68 19.27
N TYR A 594 -4.37 -22.46 19.97
CA TYR A 594 -4.10 -22.72 21.40
C TYR A 594 -2.71 -22.08 21.69
N CYS A 595 -2.36 -21.58 22.87
CA CYS A 595 -3.02 -21.66 24.18
C CYS A 595 -2.66 -20.45 25.06
N THR A 596 -3.52 -20.14 26.04
CA THR A 596 -3.24 -19.21 27.17
C THR A 596 -2.86 -19.98 28.44
N ASN A 597 -2.16 -19.30 29.38
CA ASN A 597 -2.11 -19.46 30.87
C ASN A 597 -0.73 -19.00 31.42
N SER A 598 -0.57 -18.39 32.60
CA SER A 598 -1.48 -18.14 33.74
C SER A 598 -1.00 -16.98 34.64
N LEU A 599 -1.68 -16.77 35.80
CA LEU A 599 -1.42 -15.85 36.94
C LEU A 599 -1.92 -14.40 36.71
N LYS A 600 -3.05 -13.89 37.23
CA LYS A 600 -3.76 -13.96 38.54
C LYS A 600 -3.11 -13.21 39.73
N SER A 601 -3.59 -11.99 39.99
CA SER A 601 -3.96 -11.49 41.34
C SER A 601 -4.84 -10.23 41.28
N SER A 602 -6.11 -10.34 41.71
CA SER A 602 -7.09 -9.27 42.00
C SER A 602 -6.86 -8.67 43.41
N PRO A 603 -7.67 -7.73 43.99
CA PRO A 603 -8.99 -7.14 43.62
C PRO A 603 -9.00 -5.58 43.67
N GLN A 604 -10.09 -4.80 43.50
CA GLN A 604 -11.56 -4.96 43.57
C GLN A 604 -12.21 -4.21 42.36
N SER A 605 -13.22 -4.72 41.63
CA SER A 605 -14.63 -5.03 41.99
C SER A 605 -15.46 -3.77 42.29
N SER A 606 -16.67 -3.50 41.73
CA SER A 606 -17.54 -4.23 40.77
C SER A 606 -18.81 -3.40 40.44
N ALA A 607 -19.62 -3.90 39.48
CA ALA A 607 -21.11 -3.87 39.41
C ALA A 607 -21.71 -2.99 38.28
N PHE A 608 -22.74 -3.39 37.51
CA PHE A 608 -23.44 -4.69 37.35
C PHE A 608 -24.29 -4.65 36.05
N VAL A 609 -24.37 -5.73 35.25
CA VAL A 609 -25.46 -5.96 34.27
C VAL A 609 -25.73 -7.46 34.11
N LYS A 610 -26.98 -7.89 34.38
CA LYS A 610 -27.68 -9.17 34.06
C LYS A 610 -28.77 -9.41 35.14
N TYR A 611 -29.95 -10.00 34.89
CA TYR A 611 -30.62 -10.64 33.74
C TYR A 611 -31.99 -9.94 33.47
N GLU A 612 -32.87 -10.28 32.52
CA GLU A 612 -33.78 -11.45 32.47
C GLU A 612 -34.65 -11.52 31.17
N LYS A 613 -35.29 -12.67 30.96
CA LYS A 613 -36.40 -12.99 30.02
C LYS A 613 -37.05 -14.31 30.50
N PRO A 614 -38.29 -14.67 30.12
CA PRO A 614 -39.53 -13.88 30.00
C PRO A 614 -40.78 -14.59 30.60
N GLY A 615 -41.96 -13.93 30.71
CA GLY A 615 -43.20 -14.63 31.12
C GLY A 615 -44.55 -13.85 31.12
N LEU A 616 -45.25 -13.86 29.98
CA LEU A 616 -46.71 -13.88 29.72
C LEU A 616 -47.79 -13.20 30.64
N PHE A 617 -48.73 -12.49 29.97
CA PHE A 617 -50.07 -11.98 30.42
C PHE A 617 -50.06 -10.88 31.54
N SER A 618 -50.97 -9.90 31.63
CA SER A 618 -52.29 -9.64 30.99
C SER A 618 -52.59 -8.11 30.82
N LYS A 619 -53.85 -7.73 30.49
CA LYS A 619 -54.35 -6.42 29.98
C LYS A 619 -54.62 -5.31 31.06
N PRO A 620 -54.92 -4.04 30.66
CA PRO A 620 -54.78 -2.84 31.52
C PRO A 620 -56.08 -2.23 32.10
N LEU A 621 -55.94 -1.31 33.07
CA LEU A 621 -56.93 -0.31 33.57
C LEU A 621 -56.12 0.91 34.11
N GLU A 622 -56.28 2.13 33.60
CA GLU A 622 -57.19 3.23 34.03
C GLU A 622 -56.80 4.08 35.26
N ALA A 623 -56.69 5.40 34.99
CA ALA A 623 -57.36 6.51 35.70
C ALA A 623 -56.74 7.25 36.93
N LEU A 624 -56.72 8.59 36.75
CA LEU A 624 -57.10 9.67 37.70
C LEU A 624 -56.16 10.20 38.81
N GLN A 625 -55.59 11.38 38.49
CA GLN A 625 -55.80 12.69 39.18
C GLN A 625 -55.11 13.09 40.51
N ASN A 626 -54.65 14.36 40.49
CA ASN A 626 -54.76 15.39 41.56
C ASN A 626 -53.83 15.33 42.81
N ASN A 627 -53.38 16.45 43.42
CA ASN A 627 -53.23 17.86 42.97
C ASN A 627 -52.40 18.69 44.00
N LYS A 628 -51.90 19.86 43.58
CA LYS A 628 -51.59 21.10 44.37
C LYS A 628 -50.53 21.13 45.49
N GLY A 629 -49.58 22.05 45.30
CA GLY A 629 -48.91 22.86 46.32
C GLY A 629 -48.39 24.16 45.68
N SER A 630 -48.75 25.35 46.21
CA SER A 630 -48.63 26.64 45.49
C SER A 630 -47.91 27.72 46.29
N LYS A 631 -47.11 28.56 45.59
CA LYS A 631 -46.73 29.97 45.91
C LYS A 631 -45.89 30.18 47.20
N VAL A 632 -45.14 31.27 47.46
CA VAL A 632 -44.90 32.60 46.82
C VAL A 632 -43.41 32.97 47.02
N LEU A 633 -42.75 33.65 46.05
CA LEU A 633 -41.98 34.92 46.21
C LEU A 633 -41.18 35.28 44.95
N GLN A 634 -40.95 36.58 44.74
CA GLN A 634 -40.62 37.21 43.45
C GLN A 634 -39.67 38.42 43.65
N ALA A 635 -38.98 38.82 42.58
CA ALA A 635 -38.07 39.99 42.45
C ALA A 635 -36.67 39.79 43.06
N ASN A 636 -35.57 40.32 42.50
CA ASN A 636 -35.41 41.44 41.56
C ASN A 636 -34.40 41.15 40.40
N GLN A 637 -34.68 41.77 39.23
CA GLN A 637 -33.83 42.62 38.35
C GLN A 637 -32.33 42.25 38.09
N GLY A 638 -31.73 42.51 36.92
CA GLY A 638 -32.24 43.08 35.66
C GLY A 638 -31.35 44.18 35.03
N GLU A 639 -30.67 43.86 33.91
CA GLU A 639 -30.16 44.75 32.84
C GLU A 639 -28.93 45.70 33.00
N LYS A 640 -28.14 45.75 31.90
CA LYS A 640 -27.42 46.88 31.22
C LYS A 640 -26.26 47.60 31.94
N VAL A 641 -25.04 47.80 31.39
CA VAL A 641 -24.49 48.24 30.05
C VAL A 641 -23.94 49.69 30.12
N LEU A 642 -22.81 49.94 29.42
CA LEU A 642 -21.98 51.17 29.30
C LEU A 642 -20.90 51.38 30.39
N ARG A 643 -19.82 52.18 30.20
CA ARG A 643 -18.87 52.50 29.08
C ARG A 643 -17.88 53.56 29.65
N ALA A 644 -16.73 53.80 28.99
CA ALA A 644 -15.81 54.95 29.21
C ALA A 644 -15.04 54.97 30.56
N ASP A 645 -13.85 55.58 30.70
CA ASP A 645 -12.96 56.19 29.69
C ASP A 645 -11.46 56.19 30.11
N GLU A 646 -10.69 56.51 29.08
CA GLU A 646 -9.28 56.92 28.92
C GLU A 646 -8.62 57.84 29.99
N GLY A 647 -7.27 57.85 30.01
CA GLY A 647 -6.51 59.02 30.53
C GLY A 647 -5.10 58.79 31.13
N ASN A 648 -4.07 58.70 30.27
CA ASN A 648 -2.84 59.55 30.20
C ASN A 648 -2.21 60.13 31.50
N LYS A 649 -0.88 60.17 31.76
CA LYS A 649 0.37 60.33 30.96
C LYS A 649 1.58 59.78 31.80
N VAL A 650 2.66 59.15 31.28
CA VAL A 650 3.83 59.70 30.52
C VAL A 650 4.58 60.80 31.32
N LEU A 651 5.91 60.83 31.58
CA LEU A 651 7.14 60.28 30.93
C LEU A 651 7.79 59.11 31.74
N GLN A 652 9.07 58.67 31.70
CA GLN A 652 10.31 59.10 31.00
C GLN A 652 11.31 57.94 30.66
N ALA A 653 12.64 58.16 30.68
CA ALA A 653 13.67 57.40 29.95
C ALA A 653 14.80 56.75 30.80
N GLY A 654 15.47 55.73 30.24
CA GLY A 654 16.78 55.19 30.70
C GLY A 654 17.33 54.10 29.76
N GLN A 655 18.49 54.32 29.14
CA GLN A 655 19.14 53.41 28.16
C GLN A 655 20.14 52.44 28.79
N ALA A 656 20.36 51.24 28.20
CA ALA A 656 21.67 50.54 28.17
C ALA A 656 21.71 49.34 27.19
N ASP A 657 22.84 49.17 26.50
CA ASP A 657 23.16 48.08 25.54
C ASP A 657 23.44 46.68 26.15
N LYS A 658 23.25 45.62 25.33
CA LYS A 658 24.20 44.49 25.05
C LYS A 658 23.53 43.45 24.11
N ARG A 659 23.90 43.38 22.83
CA ARG A 659 25.01 42.61 22.18
C ARG A 659 24.80 41.10 22.04
N LEU A 660 24.86 40.63 20.78
CA LEU A 660 24.86 39.22 20.36
C LEU A 660 26.07 38.41 20.90
N PRO A 661 25.94 37.08 21.10
CA PRO A 661 27.05 36.15 21.19
C PRO A 661 27.64 35.83 19.80
N LYS A 662 28.92 35.46 19.76
CA LYS A 662 29.75 35.40 18.55
C LYS A 662 29.99 33.98 18.02
N THR A 663 30.29 33.91 16.72
CA THR A 663 30.96 32.80 16.04
C THR A 663 32.34 32.49 16.66
N VAL A 664 32.77 31.22 16.56
CA VAL A 664 34.12 30.76 16.93
C VAL A 664 34.91 30.44 15.64
N PRO A 665 36.19 30.86 15.51
CA PRO A 665 36.91 30.83 14.22
C PRO A 665 37.80 29.60 14.00
N LEU A 666 38.20 29.42 12.73
CA LEU A 666 39.30 28.56 12.29
C LEU A 666 40.67 29.21 12.62
N ALA A 667 41.74 28.41 12.64
CA ALA A 667 43.13 28.87 12.77
C ALA A 667 44.07 28.09 11.82
N ASP A 668 45.10 28.78 11.32
CA ASP A 668 45.92 28.40 10.16
C ASP A 668 47.22 27.61 10.49
N GLU A 669 47.97 27.29 9.43
CA GLU A 669 49.20 26.47 9.38
C GLU A 669 50.44 27.04 10.11
N GLU A 670 51.37 26.15 10.50
CA GLU A 670 52.80 26.40 10.30
C GLU A 670 53.62 25.09 10.09
N ASN A 671 54.88 25.21 9.66
CA ASN A 671 55.54 24.28 8.73
C ASN A 671 56.82 23.59 9.29
N SER A 672 57.02 22.28 9.07
CA SER A 672 58.39 21.67 9.10
C SER A 672 58.58 20.32 8.37
N SER A 673 59.45 20.34 7.35
CA SER A 673 60.40 19.32 6.83
C SER A 673 60.20 17.79 6.94
N LYS A 674 59.78 17.20 5.79
CA LYS A 674 60.38 16.04 5.05
C LYS A 674 60.99 14.83 5.79
N HIS A 675 60.40 13.66 5.54
CA HIS A 675 60.98 12.58 4.70
C HIS A 675 59.83 11.71 4.12
N GLY A 676 60.02 11.03 2.98
CA GLY A 676 58.87 10.63 2.14
C GLY A 676 58.86 9.20 1.61
N MET A 677 57.69 8.82 1.09
CA MET A 677 57.53 7.94 -0.08
C MET A 677 56.12 8.15 -0.69
N THR A 678 55.94 7.79 -1.97
CA THR A 678 54.94 8.43 -2.85
C THR A 678 53.60 7.71 -2.97
N SER A 679 52.49 8.42 -2.78
CA SER A 679 51.22 8.19 -3.47
C SER A 679 50.50 9.53 -3.74
N LYS A 680 50.08 9.77 -4.99
CA LYS A 680 49.43 11.04 -5.37
C LYS A 680 47.99 11.06 -4.87
N PRO A 681 47.52 12.11 -4.18
CA PRO A 681 46.10 12.28 -3.87
C PRO A 681 45.31 12.71 -5.12
N THR A 682 44.09 12.19 -5.26
CA THR A 682 43.13 12.60 -6.30
C THR A 682 42.68 14.04 -6.03
N LYS A 683 42.69 14.91 -7.05
CA LYS A 683 42.28 16.32 -6.87
C LYS A 683 40.80 16.43 -6.44
N PRO A 684 40.45 17.32 -5.51
CA PRO A 684 39.04 17.62 -5.20
C PRO A 684 38.30 18.09 -6.45
N ILE A 685 37.05 17.66 -6.60
CA ILE A 685 36.16 18.09 -7.70
C ILE A 685 35.05 18.94 -7.09
N THR A 686 34.88 20.15 -7.61
CA THR A 686 33.68 20.98 -7.40
C THR A 686 32.64 20.63 -8.47
N LEU A 687 31.37 20.66 -8.09
CA LEU A 687 30.26 20.47 -9.04
C LEU A 687 30.08 21.74 -9.88
N ASP A 688 29.53 21.61 -11.09
CA ASP A 688 29.09 22.77 -11.88
C ASP A 688 27.61 23.10 -11.62
N VAL A 689 27.17 24.23 -12.17
CA VAL A 689 25.87 24.84 -11.89
C VAL A 689 24.70 24.04 -12.47
N GLU A 690 24.87 23.38 -13.63
CA GLU A 690 23.81 22.57 -14.25
C GLU A 690 23.60 21.25 -13.49
N ASP A 691 24.69 20.67 -12.99
CA ASP A 691 24.65 19.47 -12.15
C ASP A 691 24.12 19.78 -10.73
N GLN A 692 24.47 20.93 -10.14
CA GLN A 692 23.90 21.40 -8.87
C GLN A 692 22.37 21.56 -8.93
N GLN A 693 21.83 22.13 -10.01
CA GLN A 693 20.38 22.31 -10.18
C GLN A 693 19.58 21.00 -10.15
N LYS A 694 20.16 19.88 -10.62
CA LYS A 694 19.49 18.56 -10.62
C LYS A 694 19.37 17.98 -9.20
N ILE A 695 20.44 18.07 -8.40
CA ILE A 695 20.46 17.54 -7.02
C ILE A 695 19.68 18.45 -6.06
N ALA A 696 19.53 19.74 -6.38
CA ALA A 696 18.80 20.71 -5.56
C ALA A 696 17.35 20.32 -5.23
N LYS A 697 16.68 19.47 -6.04
CA LYS A 697 15.35 18.93 -5.71
C LYS A 697 15.40 17.98 -4.50
N VAL A 698 16.30 16.99 -4.55
CA VAL A 698 16.49 16.01 -3.45
C VAL A 698 17.03 16.71 -2.20
N GLY A 699 17.90 17.71 -2.39
CA GLY A 699 18.36 18.60 -1.33
C GLY A 699 17.22 19.38 -0.66
N LEU A 700 16.25 19.90 -1.42
CA LEU A 700 15.12 20.64 -0.85
C LEU A 700 14.19 19.74 -0.03
N GLU A 701 13.90 18.53 -0.51
CA GLU A 701 13.16 17.52 0.26
C GLU A 701 13.91 17.18 1.58
N MET A 702 15.24 17.13 1.55
CA MET A 702 16.08 16.95 2.74
C MET A 702 16.03 18.17 3.69
N LYS A 703 15.91 19.40 3.17
CA LYS A 703 15.69 20.62 3.99
C LYS A 703 14.33 20.57 4.71
N LEU A 704 13.27 20.13 4.04
CA LEU A 704 11.94 20.03 4.65
C LEU A 704 11.95 19.04 5.83
N LEU A 705 12.63 17.90 5.67
CA LEU A 705 12.81 16.92 6.75
C LEU A 705 13.69 17.45 7.91
N THR A 706 14.71 18.27 7.60
CA THR A 706 15.48 19.02 8.62
C THR A 706 14.56 19.94 9.44
N ALA A 707 13.68 20.72 8.78
CA ALA A 707 12.74 21.59 9.46
C ALA A 707 11.70 20.82 10.29
N GLU A 708 11.18 19.70 9.77
CA GLU A 708 10.28 18.79 10.50
C GLU A 708 10.93 18.24 11.78
N VAL A 709 12.21 17.82 11.70
CA VAL A 709 13.00 17.37 12.86
C VAL A 709 13.25 18.50 13.86
N GLU A 710 13.47 19.73 13.40
CA GLU A 710 13.64 20.91 14.26
C GLU A 710 12.35 21.27 15.00
N THR A 711 11.21 21.39 14.30
CA THR A 711 9.91 21.64 14.92
C THR A 711 9.48 20.50 15.85
N GLU A 712 9.77 19.23 15.50
CA GLU A 712 9.52 18.12 16.43
C GLU A 712 10.44 18.20 17.66
N ALA A 713 11.68 18.64 17.51
CA ALA A 713 12.63 18.79 18.62
C ALA A 713 12.41 20.05 19.49
N GLU A 714 11.63 21.02 19.03
CA GLU A 714 11.16 22.21 19.79
C GLU A 714 10.00 21.87 20.73
N LYS A 715 9.16 20.87 20.38
CA LYS A 715 8.11 20.34 21.28
C LYS A 715 8.68 19.75 22.59
N TRP A 716 10.00 19.56 22.65
CA TRP A 716 10.73 19.03 23.79
C TRP A 716 11.51 20.10 24.58
N ASP A 717 11.14 21.39 24.49
CA ASP A 717 11.94 22.46 25.12
C ASP A 717 12.08 22.34 26.65
N GLU A 718 11.11 21.74 27.36
CA GLU A 718 11.25 21.37 28.79
C GLU A 718 12.32 20.28 29.03
N TYR A 719 12.72 19.56 27.97
CA TYR A 719 13.70 18.48 27.97
C TYR A 719 14.90 18.77 27.04
N ALA A 720 15.26 20.04 26.81
CA ALA A 720 16.36 20.44 25.91
C ALA A 720 17.72 19.75 26.20
N GLU A 721 17.93 19.29 27.45
CA GLU A 721 19.12 18.52 27.84
C GLU A 721 19.15 17.07 27.34
N ASN A 722 18.05 16.55 26.80
CA ASN A 722 17.87 15.16 26.39
C ASN A 722 18.82 14.76 25.23
N SER A 723 19.43 13.59 25.37
CA SER A 723 20.38 13.05 24.39
C SER A 723 19.73 12.68 23.03
N ILE A 724 18.43 12.38 22.98
CA ILE A 724 17.65 12.21 21.74
C ILE A 724 17.56 13.57 21.02
N VAL A 725 17.04 14.60 21.70
CA VAL A 725 16.87 15.96 21.16
C VAL A 725 18.21 16.55 20.69
N LYS A 726 19.27 16.41 21.47
CA LYS A 726 20.63 16.85 21.10
C LYS A 726 21.16 16.14 19.84
N ARG A 727 20.89 14.85 19.68
CA ARG A 727 21.26 14.10 18.46
C ARG A 727 20.39 14.49 17.26
N ALA A 728 19.11 14.72 17.46
CA ALA A 728 18.19 15.19 16.42
C ALA A 728 18.64 16.55 15.87
N LYS A 729 18.85 17.55 16.74
CA LYS A 729 19.34 18.89 16.36
C LYS A 729 20.74 18.82 15.71
N ALA A 730 21.64 17.95 16.18
CA ALA A 730 22.95 17.74 15.54
C ALA A 730 22.86 17.14 14.12
N MET A 731 22.02 16.11 13.92
CA MET A 731 21.81 15.52 12.60
C MET A 731 21.07 16.49 11.67
N SER A 732 20.12 17.27 12.19
CA SER A 732 19.41 18.31 11.44
C SER A 732 20.40 19.33 10.86
N SER A 733 21.29 19.88 11.70
CA SER A 733 22.37 20.77 11.27
C SER A 733 23.32 20.10 10.25
N MET A 734 23.66 18.82 10.44
CA MET A 734 24.51 18.10 9.49
C MET A 734 23.86 17.97 8.12
N SER A 735 22.57 17.61 8.07
CA SER A 735 21.72 17.51 6.89
C SER A 735 21.52 18.86 6.20
N TYR A 736 21.30 19.93 6.97
CA TYR A 736 21.19 21.29 6.45
C TYR A 736 22.46 21.73 5.73
N ASN A 737 23.65 21.43 6.28
CA ASN A 737 24.92 21.68 5.59
C ASN A 737 25.06 20.87 4.29
N MET A 738 24.56 19.62 4.26
CA MET A 738 24.51 18.81 3.03
C MET A 738 23.50 19.38 2.01
N TYR A 739 22.40 20.01 2.46
CA TYR A 739 21.48 20.75 1.59
C TYR A 739 22.14 21.99 0.98
N LEU A 740 22.80 22.83 1.80
CA LEU A 740 23.48 24.03 1.33
C LEU A 740 24.52 23.70 0.25
N PHE A 741 25.26 22.58 0.40
CA PHE A 741 26.15 22.05 -0.64
C PHE A 741 25.46 21.83 -1.99
N THR A 742 24.21 21.34 -2.02
CA THR A 742 23.43 21.18 -3.27
C THR A 742 23.09 22.51 -3.96
N LYS A 743 23.12 23.61 -3.21
CA LYS A 743 22.92 24.98 -3.70
C LYS A 743 24.25 25.72 -3.98
N GLY A 744 25.40 25.10 -3.74
CA GLY A 744 26.71 25.72 -3.86
C GLY A 744 27.05 26.68 -2.71
N ASP A 745 26.35 26.60 -1.58
CA ASP A 745 26.47 27.47 -0.42
C ASP A 745 26.90 26.68 0.85
N GLY A 746 27.16 27.37 1.94
CA GLY A 746 27.44 26.78 3.25
C GLY A 746 28.90 26.34 3.46
N PRO A 747 29.16 25.52 4.51
CA PRO A 747 30.52 25.22 4.95
C PRO A 747 31.22 24.11 4.14
N LEU A 748 30.47 23.29 3.41
CA LEU A 748 31.02 22.19 2.60
C LEU A 748 31.38 22.74 1.22
N LYS A 749 32.65 22.62 0.79
CA LYS A 749 33.14 23.24 -0.46
C LYS A 749 33.51 22.24 -1.55
N THR A 750 33.72 20.98 -1.18
CA THR A 750 34.12 19.90 -2.09
C THR A 750 33.25 18.67 -1.90
N THR A 751 33.21 17.80 -2.92
CA THR A 751 32.53 16.50 -2.81
C THR A 751 33.14 15.61 -1.71
N HIS A 752 34.41 15.83 -1.35
CA HIS A 752 35.06 15.14 -0.22
C HIS A 752 34.49 15.60 1.14
N ASP A 753 34.19 16.88 1.29
CA ASP A 753 33.59 17.42 2.52
C ASP A 753 32.17 16.86 2.70
N LEU A 754 31.39 16.76 1.61
CA LEU A 754 30.08 16.12 1.62
C LEU A 754 30.15 14.65 2.07
N PHE A 755 31.11 13.89 1.53
CA PHE A 755 31.30 12.48 1.90
C PHE A 755 31.73 12.33 3.36
N THR A 756 32.66 13.17 3.83
CA THR A 756 33.05 13.25 5.25
C THR A 756 31.84 13.56 6.15
N GLN A 757 31.01 14.54 5.75
CA GLN A 757 29.80 14.91 6.46
C GLN A 757 28.77 13.77 6.52
N ALA A 758 28.63 13.01 5.43
CA ALA A 758 27.76 11.84 5.38
C ALA A 758 28.24 10.68 6.27
N GLU A 759 29.56 10.49 6.44
CA GLU A 759 30.09 9.53 7.42
C GLU A 759 29.76 9.97 8.86
N PHE A 760 29.95 11.25 9.20
CA PHE A 760 29.58 11.77 10.51
C PHE A 760 28.07 11.70 10.76
N PHE A 761 27.24 11.96 9.75
CA PHE A 761 25.79 11.80 9.82
C PHE A 761 25.39 10.35 10.13
N ALA A 762 25.96 9.38 9.41
CA ALA A 762 25.75 7.95 9.69
C ALA A 762 26.26 7.55 11.08
N GLU A 763 27.33 8.17 11.60
CA GLU A 763 27.81 7.92 12.96
C GLU A 763 26.84 8.48 14.02
N GLN A 764 26.29 9.68 13.81
CA GLN A 764 25.28 10.25 14.71
C GLN A 764 23.97 9.46 14.70
N ALA A 765 23.52 8.99 13.53
CA ALA A 765 22.35 8.13 13.42
C ALA A 765 22.55 6.77 14.13
N ASN A 766 23.76 6.19 14.06
CA ASN A 766 24.12 5.02 14.88
C ASN A 766 24.13 5.30 16.39
N LYS A 767 24.53 6.51 16.82
CA LYS A 767 24.44 6.92 18.23
C LYS A 767 22.99 7.16 18.67
N MET A 768 22.17 7.73 17.79
CA MET A 768 20.72 7.90 17.99
C MET A 768 20.05 6.53 18.17
N TYR A 769 20.36 5.57 17.30
CA TYR A 769 19.86 4.20 17.42
C TYR A 769 20.13 3.58 18.81
N ARG A 770 21.33 3.77 19.37
CA ARG A 770 21.66 3.25 20.72
C ARG A 770 20.85 3.95 21.81
N THR A 771 20.84 5.28 21.80
CA THR A 771 20.08 6.09 22.77
C THR A 771 18.58 5.77 22.74
N VAL A 772 17.97 5.67 21.56
CA VAL A 772 16.54 5.35 21.43
C VAL A 772 16.25 3.89 21.75
N ARG A 773 17.21 2.97 21.54
CA ARG A 773 17.10 1.57 21.98
C ARG A 773 17.12 1.45 23.51
N GLU A 774 17.90 2.27 24.20
CA GLU A 774 17.92 2.36 25.66
C GLU A 774 16.57 2.89 26.17
N PHE A 775 16.09 4.03 25.64
CA PHE A 775 14.76 4.57 25.93
C PHE A 775 13.62 3.55 25.67
N ALA A 776 13.70 2.79 24.57
CA ALA A 776 12.69 1.78 24.24
C ALA A 776 12.61 0.60 25.24
N PHE A 777 13.56 0.44 26.17
CA PHE A 777 13.40 -0.49 27.30
C PHE A 777 12.48 0.07 28.40
N GLU A 778 12.48 1.39 28.60
CA GLU A 778 11.70 2.09 29.64
C GLU A 778 10.23 2.24 29.24
N VAL A 779 9.93 2.31 27.94
CA VAL A 779 8.54 2.32 27.45
C VAL A 779 7.82 1.01 27.83
N PRO A 780 6.58 1.04 28.37
CA PRO A 780 5.77 -0.16 28.61
C PRO A 780 5.44 -0.95 27.33
N GLY A 781 5.00 -2.20 27.47
CA GLY A 781 4.56 -3.03 26.34
C GLY A 781 3.27 -2.48 25.70
N SER A 782 3.41 -1.65 24.66
CA SER A 782 2.31 -0.90 24.04
C SER A 782 2.42 -0.88 22.50
N PRO A 783 1.35 -0.50 21.76
CA PRO A 783 1.44 -0.33 20.31
C PRO A 783 2.44 0.78 19.91
N GLU A 784 2.56 1.85 20.68
CA GLU A 784 3.52 2.94 20.44
C GLU A 784 4.97 2.45 20.59
N LYS A 785 5.24 1.57 21.57
CA LYS A 785 6.55 0.89 21.69
C LYS A 785 6.88 0.04 20.48
N ASN A 786 5.90 -0.65 19.92
CA ASN A 786 6.09 -1.48 18.73
C ASN A 786 6.36 -0.61 17.49
N GLU A 787 5.63 0.49 17.32
CA GLU A 787 5.88 1.48 16.27
C GLU A 787 7.29 2.09 16.39
N LEU A 788 7.68 2.54 17.59
CA LEU A 788 9.01 3.04 17.90
C LEU A 788 10.10 2.03 17.52
N GLN A 789 9.94 0.74 17.88
CA GLN A 789 10.89 -0.31 17.53
C GLN A 789 10.94 -0.59 16.01
N ASN A 790 9.79 -0.60 15.32
CA ASN A 790 9.71 -0.81 13.88
C ASN A 790 10.38 0.32 13.07
N ILE A 791 10.41 1.55 13.58
CA ILE A 791 11.17 2.66 12.98
C ILE A 791 12.66 2.52 13.33
N LEU A 792 12.97 2.23 14.59
CA LEU A 792 14.33 2.07 15.11
C LEU A 792 15.13 0.98 14.38
N GLU A 793 14.52 -0.16 14.04
CA GLU A 793 15.18 -1.26 13.33
C GLU A 793 15.60 -0.91 11.88
N LYS A 794 15.04 0.15 11.29
CA LYS A 794 15.41 0.62 9.94
C LYS A 794 16.67 1.50 9.93
N ILE A 795 17.01 2.14 11.06
CA ILE A 795 18.16 3.05 11.16
C ILE A 795 19.51 2.36 10.83
N PRO A 796 19.84 1.17 11.37
CA PRO A 796 21.10 0.50 11.04
C PRO A 796 21.26 0.17 9.54
N TYR A 797 20.16 -0.17 8.85
CA TYR A 797 20.17 -0.46 7.42
C TYR A 797 20.58 0.77 6.61
N HIS A 798 19.89 1.89 6.80
CA HIS A 798 20.21 3.15 6.12
C HIS A 798 21.61 3.66 6.47
N CYS A 799 22.03 3.55 7.73
CA CYS A 799 23.40 3.84 8.14
C CYS A 799 24.44 2.97 7.39
N GLN A 800 24.15 1.69 7.18
CA GLN A 800 25.04 0.78 6.46
C GLN A 800 25.07 1.11 4.96
N GLN A 801 23.92 1.39 4.33
CA GLN A 801 23.84 1.81 2.93
C GLN A 801 24.62 3.10 2.69
N LEU A 802 24.40 4.13 3.53
CA LEU A 802 25.10 5.41 3.43
C LEU A 802 26.62 5.23 3.58
N GLN A 803 27.08 4.40 4.52
CA GLN A 803 28.51 4.10 4.67
C GLN A 803 29.09 3.32 3.47
N VAL A 804 28.34 2.41 2.86
CA VAL A 804 28.78 1.68 1.65
C VAL A 804 28.87 2.63 0.45
N LEU A 805 27.86 3.49 0.26
CA LEU A 805 27.85 4.51 -0.78
C LEU A 805 29.05 5.46 -0.62
N VAL A 806 29.29 5.99 0.57
CA VAL A 806 30.41 6.92 0.82
C VAL A 806 31.77 6.25 0.63
N LYS A 807 31.95 5.00 1.05
CA LYS A 807 33.22 4.25 0.91
C LYS A 807 33.46 3.68 -0.48
N SER A 808 32.48 3.75 -1.39
CA SER A 808 32.66 3.31 -2.78
C SER A 808 33.70 4.18 -3.53
N PRO A 809 34.69 3.60 -4.22
CA PRO A 809 35.64 4.37 -5.01
C PRO A 809 34.99 4.83 -6.32
N THR A 810 35.08 6.13 -6.63
CA THR A 810 34.55 6.73 -7.87
C THR A 810 35.61 7.53 -8.59
N VAL A 811 35.69 7.38 -9.92
CA VAL A 811 36.69 8.04 -10.78
C VAL A 811 35.98 8.68 -11.97
N GLY A 812 36.22 9.98 -12.18
CA GLY A 812 35.62 10.78 -13.27
C GLY A 812 34.37 11.56 -12.84
N LYS A 813 34.16 12.73 -13.46
CA LYS A 813 33.14 13.73 -13.05
C LYS A 813 31.73 13.13 -12.91
N SER A 814 31.24 12.46 -13.94
CA SER A 814 29.89 11.86 -13.95
C SER A 814 29.69 10.78 -12.88
N ALA A 815 30.70 9.95 -12.61
CA ALA A 815 30.63 8.93 -11.56
C ALA A 815 30.63 9.57 -10.14
N THR A 816 31.44 10.62 -9.95
CA THR A 816 31.39 11.42 -8.72
C THR A 816 30.02 12.09 -8.55
N PHE A 817 29.43 12.62 -9.61
CA PHE A 817 28.10 13.22 -9.59
C PHE A 817 27.00 12.23 -9.18
N SER A 818 26.92 11.05 -9.83
CA SER A 818 25.95 10.02 -9.46
C SER A 818 26.12 9.52 -8.02
N LYS A 819 27.36 9.51 -7.49
CA LYS A 819 27.60 9.20 -6.07
C LYS A 819 27.15 10.32 -5.14
N VAL A 820 27.36 11.59 -5.48
CA VAL A 820 26.82 12.73 -4.71
C VAL A 820 25.29 12.61 -4.63
N ASP A 821 24.62 12.40 -5.77
CA ASP A 821 23.17 12.24 -5.85
C ASP A 821 22.67 11.06 -4.98
N SER A 822 23.33 9.90 -5.09
CA SER A 822 23.03 8.72 -4.26
C SER A 822 23.22 8.98 -2.76
N VAL A 823 24.29 9.70 -2.37
CA VAL A 823 24.58 10.06 -0.97
C VAL A 823 23.53 11.04 -0.43
N ILE A 824 23.14 12.06 -1.20
CA ILE A 824 22.09 13.01 -0.81
C ILE A 824 20.73 12.29 -0.67
N SER A 825 20.38 11.39 -1.61
CA SER A 825 19.14 10.61 -1.58
C SER A 825 19.07 9.62 -0.41
N GLU A 826 20.18 8.97 -0.06
CA GLU A 826 20.23 8.06 1.10
C GLU A 826 20.22 8.84 2.42
N THR A 827 20.92 9.98 2.52
CA THR A 827 20.83 10.89 3.69
C THR A 827 19.40 11.40 3.89
N LYS A 828 18.70 11.81 2.82
CA LYS A 828 17.27 12.16 2.87
C LYS A 828 16.41 11.02 3.42
N SER A 829 16.65 9.80 2.92
CA SER A 829 15.89 8.61 3.31
C SER A 829 16.11 8.25 4.78
N LEU A 830 17.35 8.37 5.28
CA LEU A 830 17.69 8.23 6.68
C LEU A 830 17.07 9.35 7.54
N MET A 831 17.11 10.61 7.10
CA MET A 831 16.51 11.73 7.83
C MET A 831 14.98 11.57 8.00
N ASN A 832 14.28 11.06 6.99
CA ASN A 832 12.86 10.72 7.08
C ASN A 832 12.57 9.67 8.18
N GLN A 833 13.45 8.68 8.35
CA GLN A 833 13.32 7.74 9.48
C GLN A 833 13.64 8.42 10.82
N ILE A 834 14.59 9.36 10.86
CA ILE A 834 14.90 10.14 12.07
C ILE A 834 13.72 11.02 12.50
N ALA A 835 13.06 11.75 11.59
CA ALA A 835 11.87 12.55 11.89
C ALA A 835 10.81 11.72 12.62
N LYS A 836 10.42 10.61 12.00
CA LYS A 836 9.47 9.64 12.56
C LYS A 836 9.92 9.05 13.89
N LEU A 837 11.23 8.80 14.05
CA LEU A 837 11.78 8.27 15.30
C LEU A 837 11.65 9.28 16.45
N VAL A 838 11.92 10.57 16.19
CA VAL A 838 11.79 11.63 17.20
C VAL A 838 10.31 11.82 17.58
N THR A 839 9.39 11.87 16.62
CA THR A 839 7.94 11.94 16.90
C THR A 839 7.45 10.72 17.69
N ALA A 840 7.86 9.50 17.32
CA ALA A 840 7.51 8.28 18.05
C ALA A 840 8.07 8.28 19.48
N CYS A 841 9.28 8.81 19.69
CA CYS A 841 9.84 9.01 21.03
C CYS A 841 9.00 10.01 21.85
N PHE A 842 8.52 11.10 21.24
CA PHE A 842 7.73 12.12 21.92
C PHE A 842 6.38 11.58 22.38
N VAL A 843 5.68 10.87 21.48
CA VAL A 843 4.40 10.20 21.78
C VAL A 843 4.58 9.17 22.90
N CYS A 844 5.65 8.36 22.87
CA CYS A 844 5.93 7.41 23.96
C CYS A 844 6.21 8.13 25.29
N ALA A 845 7.01 9.20 25.28
CA ALA A 845 7.40 9.92 26.49
C ALA A 845 6.21 10.62 27.16
N THR A 846 5.40 11.32 26.37
CA THR A 846 4.20 12.05 26.84
C THR A 846 3.10 11.10 27.29
N LYS A 847 2.87 9.99 26.57
CA LYS A 847 1.80 9.03 26.90
C LYS A 847 2.06 8.19 28.15
N PHE A 848 3.33 7.93 28.48
CA PHE A 848 3.71 7.06 29.60
C PHE A 848 4.46 7.79 30.72
N GLU A 849 4.47 9.14 30.70
CA GLU A 849 5.10 10.01 31.71
C GLU A 849 6.54 9.58 32.06
N ILE A 850 7.33 9.22 31.03
CA ILE A 850 8.67 8.66 31.21
C ILE A 850 9.63 9.79 31.60
N GLU A 851 9.96 9.89 32.90
CA GLU A 851 10.98 10.81 33.39
C GLU A 851 12.34 10.53 32.73
N PHE A 852 12.77 11.44 31.86
CA PHE A 852 14.11 11.40 31.29
C PHE A 852 15.17 11.64 32.37
N ARG A 853 15.65 10.56 32.99
CA ARG A 853 16.90 10.58 33.75
C ARG A 853 18.05 10.91 32.81
N GLY A 854 18.36 12.19 32.70
CA GLY A 854 19.62 12.66 32.16
C GLY A 854 20.75 11.91 32.86
N THR A 855 21.63 11.29 32.10
CA THR A 855 22.77 10.53 32.65
C THR A 855 23.81 11.48 33.21
N SER A 856 23.55 11.98 34.42
CA SER A 856 24.49 12.68 35.28
C SER A 856 24.25 12.27 36.74
N VAL A 857 25.33 12.30 37.53
CA VAL A 857 25.37 12.09 38.99
C VAL A 857 25.24 10.63 39.49
N SER A 858 26.43 10.04 39.68
CA SER A 858 26.89 9.34 40.88
C SER A 858 26.12 8.12 41.42
N ARG A 859 26.80 6.95 41.38
CA ARG A 859 26.57 5.86 42.32
C ARG A 859 26.91 6.32 43.75
N GLY A 860 25.87 6.63 44.54
CA GLY A 860 25.98 6.77 45.99
C GLY A 860 26.28 5.42 46.65
N ALA A 861 27.14 5.45 47.67
CA ALA A 861 27.68 4.26 48.33
C ALA A 861 26.61 3.40 49.04
N LEU A 862 26.79 2.09 48.97
CA LEU A 862 26.69 1.23 50.16
C LEU A 862 28.08 0.64 50.42
N ASN A 863 28.42 0.57 51.71
CA ASN A 863 29.75 0.19 52.18
C ASN A 863 30.07 -1.27 51.86
N ASP A 864 31.33 -1.54 51.50
CA ASP A 864 32.15 -2.51 52.21
C ASP A 864 33.65 -2.18 52.02
N GLU A 865 34.50 -2.73 52.89
CA GLU A 865 35.78 -2.12 53.27
C GLU A 865 36.92 -2.21 52.24
N TYR A 866 37.75 -1.16 52.25
CA TYR A 866 39.08 -1.05 51.64
C TYR A 866 40.16 -1.38 52.71
N PRO A 867 41.41 -1.82 52.36
CA PRO A 867 42.33 -0.95 51.64
C PRO A 867 43.37 -1.57 50.68
N GLN A 868 43.50 -0.88 49.53
CA GLN A 868 44.75 -0.45 48.86
C GLN A 868 45.93 -1.42 48.64
N ARG A 869 46.33 -1.54 47.37
CA ARG A 869 47.59 -0.94 46.91
C ARG A 869 47.68 -0.65 45.40
N ASN A 870 48.37 0.45 45.10
CA ASN A 870 48.80 0.96 43.78
C ASN A 870 49.50 -0.14 42.93
N SER A 871 49.61 -0.11 41.59
CA SER A 871 50.07 1.01 40.76
C SER A 871 50.13 0.63 39.27
N ARG A 872 49.77 1.59 38.40
CA ARG A 872 50.30 1.88 37.03
C ARG A 872 50.47 0.82 35.92
N GLU A 873 50.24 1.33 34.71
CA GLU A 873 50.75 0.87 33.39
C GLU A 873 50.23 -0.49 32.85
N SER A 874 50.09 -0.73 31.55
CA SER A 874 49.82 0.07 30.33
C SER A 874 49.82 -0.93 29.14
N THR A 875 49.35 -0.49 27.96
CA THR A 875 49.62 -1.08 26.61
C THR A 875 48.93 -2.38 26.12
N LEU A 876 48.45 -2.24 24.88
CA LEU A 876 48.48 -3.21 23.75
C LEU A 876 47.58 -4.47 23.76
N TRP A 877 46.51 -4.36 22.98
CA TRP A 877 45.80 -5.47 22.35
C TRP A 877 46.75 -6.42 21.62
N ARG A 878 46.78 -7.70 22.02
CA ARG A 878 47.47 -8.77 21.28
C ARG A 878 46.46 -9.82 20.79
N ARG A 879 46.67 -10.27 19.55
CA ARG A 879 45.82 -11.22 18.81
C ARG A 879 45.77 -12.60 19.48
N THR A 880 44.62 -13.26 19.45
CA THR A 880 44.47 -14.68 19.78
C THR A 880 45.10 -15.57 18.69
N PRO A 881 45.92 -16.59 19.05
CA PRO A 881 46.46 -17.56 18.10
C PRO A 881 45.54 -18.78 17.94
N SER A 882 45.47 -19.31 16.71
CA SER A 882 44.73 -20.52 16.37
C SER A 882 45.59 -21.77 16.55
N ILE A 883 45.06 -22.80 17.23
CA ILE A 883 45.76 -24.08 17.46
C ILE A 883 45.44 -25.06 16.32
N ARG A 884 46.48 -25.48 15.59
CA ARG A 884 46.41 -26.63 14.67
C ARG A 884 46.41 -27.94 15.46
N ARG A 885 45.61 -28.92 15.02
CA ARG A 885 45.84 -30.34 15.35
C ARG A 885 46.67 -31.00 14.25
N THR A 886 47.60 -31.86 14.66
CA THR A 886 48.48 -32.66 13.80
C THR A 886 47.92 -34.06 13.56
N ILE A 887 48.37 -34.70 12.47
CA ILE A 887 47.95 -36.02 12.00
C ILE A 887 49.06 -37.05 12.29
N PRO A 888 48.76 -38.28 12.75
CA PRO A 888 49.68 -39.43 12.73
C PRO A 888 49.58 -40.26 11.42
N PRO A 889 50.60 -41.06 11.06
CA PRO A 889 50.82 -41.54 9.69
C PRO A 889 50.06 -42.82 9.30
N GLN A 890 50.02 -43.10 8.00
CA GLN A 890 49.44 -44.31 7.39
C GLN A 890 50.36 -45.54 7.49
N LEU A 891 49.73 -46.73 7.52
CA LEU A 891 50.34 -48.01 7.15
C LEU A 891 49.42 -48.76 6.16
N HIS A 892 50.02 -49.44 5.19
CA HIS A 892 49.35 -50.31 4.21
C HIS A 892 48.81 -51.60 4.86
N LEU A 893 47.70 -52.17 4.33
CA LEU A 893 47.69 -53.49 3.66
C LEU A 893 46.29 -53.96 3.16
N SER A 894 46.31 -54.54 1.96
CA SER A 894 45.45 -55.58 1.35
C SER A 894 44.07 -56.00 1.90
N SER A 895 43.07 -55.92 1.01
CA SER A 895 42.25 -57.02 0.45
C SER A 895 41.35 -57.96 1.29
N SER A 896 40.23 -58.32 0.64
CA SER A 896 39.41 -59.56 0.74
C SER A 896 38.31 -59.70 1.81
N ASP A 897 37.07 -59.81 1.31
CA ASP A 897 36.02 -60.81 1.61
C ASP A 897 35.72 -61.24 3.06
N ASN A 898 34.51 -60.95 3.55
CA ASN A 898 33.36 -61.89 3.54
C ASN A 898 32.15 -61.40 4.38
N LEU A 899 30.96 -61.89 3.98
CA LEU A 899 29.65 -61.86 4.65
C LEU A 899 28.93 -60.50 4.79
#